data_AF-A0A3G8LWL6-F1
#
_entry.id   AF-A0A3G8LWL6-F1
#
_cell.length_a   1.000
_cell.length_b   1.000
_cell.length_c   1.000
_cell.angle_alpha   90.00
_cell.angle_beta   90.00
_cell.angle_gamma   90.00
#
_symmetry.space_group_name_H-M   'P 1'
#
loop_
_entity.id
_entity.type
_entity.pdbx_description
1 polymer ?
#
loop_
_entity_poly.entity_id
_entity_poly.type
_entity_poly.pdbx_seq_one_letter_code
_entity_poly.pdbx_strand_id
1 'polypeptide(L)'
;MNIVKKRFNKSALALGVVSALCLGMSTSASAVSFDWGDVRGTFDSTFTAGASWRVSDRDWNDQIGKVNQPQFDWSGYSAFGGAFGSTKYTSTEIWAQPGSYSSNNDLSNLLYAQGDTTSEIVKGLHELSLKYENYGVFLRGMYFYDRKLNNGDYGFNDPLTGKEFDPCEDKKASEVQCKDVRLLDAFVYGNWDLNDGANPLSVRVGNQVVSWGESTLISHGIAEINAVDLNILNAPGAELKEAFRPQGMVWASLGLSENLNLEAFYQYDWQPIWIPTPGSNFATNDFAGYGGYNQNAQLGFNSNPDINQDFLIAEYSRLYEAAAASGFNSAYAAYMLSYSTKTALVEDAADPSDDGQFGVKLGYYSPELGETEFGLYYMNYHSRRPIISGTASNFTADAIGRDYGRLAQSGGVIDRELLLSMETFTKSQIVYPEDIQLYGFSFNTLVGDTSVAGEISHRVDEPLQIDDVELLFLAMPQQLANAGLRPDLDGISQMDNVAPGANAEGYILTDTTQAQMTFTHLFGPTFGLDNLTMLAEVGGVWIHDMPGFDELRLNGPGTARSGGNPEMTGIIAALHNGPETNPFPTDFAWGYRLVAKADFNNVFAGINMYPRVIFSHDVDGITPDPMFLFTEGRKSVALGVNFDYQSRWGADISYNSFFGGVGTTNAMTDRDYISFNVKYSI
;
A
#
# COMPACT_ATOMS: atom_id res chain seq x y z
N MET A 1 -33.75 15.04 48.23
CA MET A 1 -32.69 14.23 47.59
C MET A 1 -33.01 14.21 46.11
N ASN A 2 -32.42 15.13 45.35
CA ASN A 2 -32.70 15.27 43.92
C ASN A 2 -32.05 14.11 43.18
N ILE A 3 -32.86 13.31 42.48
CA ILE A 3 -32.39 12.26 41.59
C ILE A 3 -31.81 12.97 40.36
N VAL A 4 -30.49 13.14 40.33
CA VAL A 4 -29.76 13.54 39.11
C VAL A 4 -29.91 12.38 38.13
N LYS A 5 -30.74 12.56 37.09
CA LYS A 5 -30.81 11.64 35.97
C LYS A 5 -29.52 11.79 35.16
N LYS A 6 -28.51 10.96 35.45
CA LYS A 6 -27.41 10.68 34.51
C LYS A 6 -28.00 9.90 33.33
N ARG A 7 -28.46 10.59 32.30
CA ARG A 7 -28.80 9.98 31.01
C ARG A 7 -27.83 10.53 29.97
N PHE A 8 -26.73 9.80 29.77
CA PHE A 8 -26.11 9.76 28.46
C PHE A 8 -27.16 9.15 27.52
N ASN A 9 -27.67 9.94 26.57
CA ASN A 9 -28.53 9.42 25.50
C ASN A 9 -27.64 8.59 24.57
N LYS A 10 -28.16 7.43 24.11
CA LYS A 10 -27.46 6.61 23.12
C LYS A 10 -27.43 7.40 21.82
N SER A 11 -26.25 7.82 21.37
CA SER A 11 -26.09 8.73 20.24
C SER A 11 -26.25 8.04 18.89
N ALA A 12 -26.43 8.82 17.82
CA ALA A 12 -26.45 8.33 16.44
C ALA A 12 -25.14 7.60 16.07
N LEU A 13 -24.01 7.99 16.68
CA LEU A 13 -22.73 7.27 16.60
C LEU A 13 -22.88 5.81 17.06
N ALA A 14 -23.68 5.53 18.09
CA ALA A 14 -23.94 4.17 18.55
C ALA A 14 -24.81 3.35 17.58
N LEU A 15 -25.52 3.96 16.62
CA LEU A 15 -26.24 3.25 15.57
C LEU A 15 -25.40 3.14 14.28
N GLY A 16 -24.65 4.19 13.91
CA GLY A 16 -23.73 4.17 12.76
C GLY A 16 -22.53 3.25 12.98
N VAL A 17 -21.87 3.35 14.14
CA VAL A 17 -20.75 2.47 14.53
C VAL A 17 -21.25 1.04 14.74
N VAL A 18 -22.43 0.81 15.35
CA VAL A 18 -22.98 -0.55 15.45
C VAL A 18 -23.34 -1.12 14.08
N SER A 19 -23.87 -0.32 13.15
CA SER A 19 -24.18 -0.79 11.80
C SER A 19 -22.93 -1.11 10.98
N ALA A 20 -21.88 -0.27 11.07
CA ALA A 20 -20.58 -0.52 10.42
C ALA A 20 -19.84 -1.72 11.06
N LEU A 21 -19.87 -1.87 12.39
CA LEU A 21 -19.33 -3.03 13.09
C LEU A 21 -20.10 -4.32 12.76
N CYS A 22 -21.42 -4.25 12.56
CA CYS A 22 -22.25 -5.40 12.15
C CYS A 22 -21.98 -5.88 10.71
N LEU A 23 -21.36 -5.06 9.86
CA LEU A 23 -21.01 -5.42 8.49
C LEU A 23 -19.66 -6.18 8.38
N GLY A 24 -18.78 -6.07 9.39
CA GLY A 24 -17.42 -6.63 9.35
C GLY A 24 -17.02 -7.57 10.49
N MET A 25 -17.82 -7.73 11.55
CA MET A 25 -17.41 -8.55 12.71
C MET A 25 -18.20 -9.86 12.83
N SER A 26 -17.46 -10.97 12.91
CA SER A 26 -17.88 -12.14 13.67
C SER A 26 -18.05 -11.72 15.12
N THR A 27 -19.22 -11.98 15.69
CA THR A 27 -19.51 -11.77 17.10
C THR A 27 -18.53 -12.59 17.94
N SER A 28 -17.57 -11.97 18.63
CA SER A 28 -16.79 -12.66 19.66
C SER A 28 -17.75 -12.97 20.80
N ALA A 29 -18.12 -14.24 20.99
CA ALA A 29 -18.80 -14.68 22.22
C ALA A 29 -17.92 -15.64 23.00
N SER A 30 -17.07 -15.09 23.88
CA SER A 30 -16.92 -15.52 25.28
C SER A 30 -15.69 -14.87 25.97
N ALA A 31 -15.52 -13.54 25.94
CA ALA A 31 -14.49 -12.87 26.75
C ALA A 31 -14.38 -13.50 28.15
N VAL A 32 -13.25 -14.16 28.45
CA VAL A 32 -13.04 -14.77 29.76
C VAL A 32 -12.85 -13.62 30.73
N SER A 33 -13.91 -13.32 31.46
CA SER A 33 -13.89 -12.29 32.49
C SER A 33 -13.37 -12.91 33.78
N PHE A 34 -12.45 -12.22 34.44
CA PHE A 34 -11.89 -12.63 35.72
C PHE A 34 -11.74 -11.43 36.65
N ASP A 35 -11.88 -11.68 37.94
CA ASP A 35 -11.64 -10.70 38.99
C ASP A 35 -10.40 -11.14 39.78
N TRP A 36 -9.40 -10.27 39.88
CA TRP A 36 -8.22 -10.47 40.71
C TRP A 36 -8.16 -9.36 41.77
N GLY A 37 -8.83 -9.60 42.89
CA GLY A 37 -9.06 -8.57 43.91
C GLY A 37 -9.93 -7.44 43.35
N ASP A 38 -9.39 -6.23 43.30
CA ASP A 38 -10.07 -5.04 42.76
C ASP A 38 -9.82 -4.84 41.25
N VAL A 39 -8.96 -5.66 40.65
CA VAL A 39 -8.69 -5.62 39.20
C VAL A 39 -9.71 -6.49 38.48
N ARG A 40 -10.44 -5.90 37.53
CA ARG A 40 -11.31 -6.62 36.61
C ARG A 40 -10.59 -6.82 35.29
N GLY A 41 -10.58 -8.05 34.79
CA GLY A 41 -9.92 -8.41 33.53
C GLY A 41 -10.88 -9.06 32.55
N THR A 42 -10.64 -8.82 31.26
CA THR A 42 -11.22 -9.62 30.16
C THR A 42 -10.10 -10.10 29.27
N PHE A 43 -10.19 -11.36 28.84
CA PHE A 43 -9.29 -11.94 27.86
C PHE A 43 -10.08 -12.59 26.74
N ASP A 44 -9.86 -12.13 25.51
CA ASP A 44 -10.50 -12.62 24.29
C ASP A 44 -9.43 -13.24 23.39
N SER A 45 -9.79 -14.33 22.72
CA SER A 45 -8.91 -14.96 21.74
C SER A 45 -9.66 -15.36 20.49
N THR A 46 -9.13 -15.04 19.33
CA THR A 46 -9.67 -15.49 18.04
C THR A 46 -8.59 -16.21 17.25
N PHE A 47 -8.88 -17.43 16.83
CA PHE A 47 -8.01 -18.24 15.99
C PHE A 47 -8.65 -18.36 14.62
N THR A 48 -7.88 -18.13 13.56
CA THR A 48 -8.34 -18.25 12.18
C THR A 48 -7.40 -19.17 11.41
N ALA A 49 -7.97 -20.05 10.59
CA ALA A 49 -7.25 -20.77 9.56
C ALA A 49 -7.97 -20.56 8.22
N GLY A 50 -7.24 -20.26 7.16
CA GLY A 50 -7.84 -20.01 5.86
C GLY A 50 -6.86 -20.11 4.71
N ALA A 51 -7.41 -20.13 3.50
CA ALA A 51 -6.63 -20.17 2.27
C ALA A 51 -7.34 -19.40 1.15
N SER A 52 -6.54 -18.93 0.19
CA SER A 52 -6.99 -18.27 -1.04
C SER A 52 -6.44 -18.99 -2.26
N TRP A 53 -7.22 -19.02 -3.33
CA TRP A 53 -6.85 -19.58 -4.63
C TRP A 53 -7.08 -18.56 -5.73
N ARG A 54 -6.09 -18.37 -6.60
CA ARG A 54 -6.25 -17.60 -7.83
C ARG A 54 -7.16 -18.38 -8.79
N VAL A 55 -8.13 -17.70 -9.41
CA VAL A 55 -9.06 -18.33 -10.36
C VAL A 55 -9.01 -17.72 -11.76
N SER A 56 -8.35 -16.59 -11.92
CA SER A 56 -8.03 -15.98 -13.21
C SER A 56 -6.74 -16.55 -13.80
N ASP A 57 -6.71 -16.67 -15.12
CA ASP A 57 -5.48 -16.88 -15.87
C ASP A 57 -4.59 -15.63 -15.79
N ARG A 58 -3.29 -15.82 -16.03
CA ARG A 58 -2.34 -14.70 -16.18
C ARG A 58 -2.66 -13.93 -17.44
N ASP A 59 -2.65 -12.60 -17.35
CA ASP A 59 -2.79 -11.75 -18.52
C ASP A 59 -1.43 -11.53 -19.20
N TRP A 60 -1.08 -12.46 -20.08
CA TRP A 60 0.12 -12.40 -20.92
C TRP A 60 0.09 -11.26 -21.95
N ASN A 61 -1.07 -10.67 -22.24
CA ASN A 61 -1.17 -9.65 -23.28
C ASN A 61 -0.87 -8.25 -22.76
N ASP A 62 -1.26 -7.99 -21.51
CA ASP A 62 -1.24 -6.63 -20.97
C ASP A 62 -0.49 -6.50 -19.64
N GLN A 63 -0.50 -7.53 -18.77
CA GLN A 63 0.07 -7.42 -17.41
C GLN A 63 1.44 -8.07 -17.24
N ILE A 64 1.78 -9.10 -18.03
CA ILE A 64 3.13 -9.66 -18.03
C ILE A 64 4.06 -8.83 -18.91
N GLY A 65 5.25 -8.52 -18.42
CA GLY A 65 6.28 -7.82 -19.15
C GLY A 65 6.69 -8.56 -20.43
N LYS A 66 6.88 -7.83 -21.52
CA LYS A 66 7.29 -8.38 -22.83
C LYS A 66 8.52 -9.29 -22.73
N VAL A 67 9.44 -9.00 -21.82
CA VAL A 67 10.70 -9.75 -21.64
C VAL A 67 10.53 -11.09 -20.93
N ASN A 68 9.41 -11.24 -20.20
CA ASN A 68 9.06 -12.43 -19.44
C ASN A 68 8.15 -13.39 -20.24
N GLN A 69 7.93 -13.11 -21.53
CA GLN A 69 7.18 -14.00 -22.42
C GLN A 69 7.90 -15.35 -22.62
N PRO A 70 7.19 -16.50 -22.62
CA PRO A 70 7.81 -17.84 -22.60
C PRO A 70 8.70 -18.19 -23.80
N GLN A 71 8.64 -17.40 -24.87
CA GLN A 71 9.41 -17.58 -26.09
C GLN A 71 10.84 -17.05 -26.01
N PHE A 72 11.16 -16.22 -25.01
CA PHE A 72 12.50 -15.68 -24.82
C PHE A 72 13.37 -16.64 -24.02
N ASP A 73 14.53 -16.97 -24.57
CA ASP A 73 15.58 -17.73 -23.89
C ASP A 73 16.77 -16.81 -23.62
N TRP A 74 16.92 -16.44 -22.34
CA TRP A 74 17.97 -15.56 -21.87
C TRP A 74 19.25 -16.29 -21.48
N SER A 75 19.37 -17.60 -21.71
CA SER A 75 20.55 -18.40 -21.36
C SER A 75 21.83 -17.87 -22.01
N GLY A 76 22.80 -17.39 -21.23
CA GLY A 76 24.02 -16.77 -21.76
C GLY A 76 23.85 -15.32 -22.21
N TYR A 77 22.78 -14.67 -21.76
CA TYR A 77 22.66 -13.22 -21.80
C TYR A 77 23.80 -12.57 -21.00
N SER A 78 24.32 -11.46 -21.51
CA SER A 78 25.18 -10.55 -20.75
C SER A 78 25.16 -9.18 -21.42
N ALA A 79 24.90 -8.13 -20.63
CA ALA A 79 24.96 -6.75 -21.12
C ALA A 79 26.39 -6.30 -21.47
N PHE A 80 27.42 -6.94 -20.89
CA PHE A 80 28.82 -6.67 -21.28
C PHE A 80 29.11 -7.14 -22.72
N GLY A 81 28.40 -8.16 -23.20
CA GLY A 81 28.59 -8.71 -24.54
C GLY A 81 29.97 -9.37 -24.76
N GLY A 82 30.25 -9.72 -26.01
CA GLY A 82 31.55 -10.27 -26.43
C GLY A 82 31.93 -11.55 -25.68
N ALA A 83 33.02 -11.49 -24.92
CA ALA A 83 33.54 -12.64 -24.17
C ALA A 83 32.65 -13.04 -22.98
N PHE A 84 31.73 -12.17 -22.54
CA PHE A 84 30.83 -12.44 -21.42
C PHE A 84 29.51 -13.07 -21.86
N GLY A 85 29.08 -12.82 -23.09
CA GLY A 85 27.82 -13.31 -23.63
C GLY A 85 27.30 -12.43 -24.76
N SER A 86 25.99 -12.38 -24.92
CA SER A 86 25.32 -11.54 -25.93
C SER A 86 24.05 -10.93 -25.36
N THR A 87 23.53 -9.87 -25.97
CA THR A 87 22.23 -9.27 -25.58
C THR A 87 21.01 -10.07 -26.05
N LYS A 88 21.23 -11.18 -26.78
CA LYS A 88 20.25 -12.15 -27.30
C LYS A 88 19.24 -11.64 -28.31
N TYR A 89 18.50 -10.59 -27.99
CA TYR A 89 17.41 -10.05 -28.80
C TYR A 89 17.57 -8.53 -28.91
N THR A 90 17.06 -7.98 -30.00
CA THR A 90 16.95 -6.53 -30.18
C THR A 90 15.67 -6.00 -29.52
N SER A 91 15.64 -4.73 -29.15
CA SER A 91 14.44 -4.10 -28.60
C SER A 91 13.23 -4.24 -29.52
N THR A 92 13.43 -4.11 -30.84
CA THR A 92 12.37 -4.29 -31.85
C THR A 92 11.80 -5.71 -31.86
N GLU A 93 12.63 -6.74 -31.70
CA GLU A 93 12.15 -8.13 -31.61
C GLU A 93 11.33 -8.36 -30.35
N ILE A 94 11.71 -7.74 -29.23
CA ILE A 94 10.99 -7.83 -27.96
C ILE A 94 9.67 -7.05 -28.01
N TRP A 95 9.70 -5.81 -28.49
CA TRP A 95 8.54 -4.94 -28.58
C TRP A 95 7.48 -5.41 -29.59
N ALA A 96 7.85 -6.28 -30.53
CA ALA A 96 6.90 -6.93 -31.44
C ALA A 96 5.99 -7.95 -30.74
N GLN A 97 6.26 -8.29 -29.47
CA GLN A 97 5.52 -9.28 -28.70
C GLN A 97 4.43 -8.62 -27.83
N PRO A 98 3.37 -9.38 -27.47
CA PRO A 98 2.40 -8.95 -26.48
C PRO A 98 3.05 -8.73 -25.10
N GLY A 99 2.38 -7.98 -24.23
CA GLY A 99 2.80 -7.72 -22.85
C GLY A 99 3.05 -6.25 -22.54
N SER A 100 3.26 -5.97 -21.26
CA SER A 100 3.60 -4.66 -20.70
C SER A 100 4.99 -4.17 -21.13
N TYR A 101 5.17 -2.85 -21.23
CA TYR A 101 6.49 -2.23 -21.42
C TYR A 101 7.31 -2.14 -20.13
N SER A 102 6.78 -2.60 -19.00
CA SER A 102 7.50 -2.69 -17.73
C SER A 102 7.39 -4.11 -17.18
N SER A 103 8.47 -4.63 -16.60
CA SER A 103 8.46 -5.82 -15.73
C SER A 103 8.54 -5.44 -14.25
N ASN A 104 8.43 -4.15 -13.90
CA ASN A 104 8.49 -3.71 -12.50
C ASN A 104 7.20 -4.02 -11.70
N ASN A 105 6.27 -4.81 -12.25
CA ASN A 105 4.95 -5.06 -11.65
C ASN A 105 4.34 -6.42 -12.01
N ASP A 106 5.12 -7.34 -12.58
CA ASP A 106 4.63 -8.60 -13.11
C ASP A 106 5.05 -9.84 -12.31
N LEU A 107 5.98 -9.71 -11.36
CA LEU A 107 6.51 -10.84 -10.56
C LEU A 107 5.41 -11.62 -9.86
N SER A 108 4.44 -10.91 -9.27
CA SER A 108 3.26 -11.52 -8.65
C SER A 108 2.51 -12.43 -9.64
N ASN A 109 2.29 -11.94 -10.87
CA ASN A 109 1.60 -12.70 -11.91
C ASN A 109 2.43 -13.88 -12.40
N LEU A 110 3.75 -13.76 -12.46
CA LEU A 110 4.64 -14.85 -12.81
C LEU A 110 4.60 -15.99 -11.78
N LEU A 111 4.50 -15.69 -10.48
CA LEU A 111 4.55 -16.70 -9.42
C LEU A 111 3.29 -17.56 -9.28
N TYR A 112 2.10 -17.01 -9.56
CA TYR A 112 0.83 -17.72 -9.35
C TYR A 112 0.07 -17.98 -10.65
N ALA A 113 -0.19 -19.24 -10.95
CA ALA A 113 -1.07 -19.66 -12.04
C ALA A 113 -2.53 -19.80 -11.56
N GLN A 114 -3.46 -19.92 -12.53
CA GLN A 114 -4.84 -20.27 -12.22
C GLN A 114 -4.88 -21.61 -11.44
N GLY A 115 -5.61 -21.61 -10.33
CA GLY A 115 -5.77 -22.76 -9.45
C GLY A 115 -4.72 -22.86 -8.34
N ASP A 116 -3.65 -22.06 -8.39
CA ASP A 116 -2.65 -22.05 -7.33
C ASP A 116 -3.23 -21.44 -6.05
N THR A 117 -2.81 -21.99 -4.90
CA THR A 117 -2.98 -21.29 -3.63
C THR A 117 -2.09 -20.07 -3.59
N THR A 118 -2.64 -18.94 -3.16
CA THR A 118 -1.92 -17.66 -3.01
C THR A 118 -1.59 -17.36 -1.55
N SER A 119 -2.35 -17.95 -0.63
CA SER A 119 -2.16 -17.85 0.81
C SER A 119 -2.74 -19.09 1.49
N GLU A 120 -2.06 -19.57 2.52
CA GLU A 120 -2.52 -20.66 3.40
C GLU A 120 -2.15 -20.33 4.86
N ILE A 121 -2.98 -19.52 5.50
CA ILE A 121 -2.66 -18.84 6.75
C ILE A 121 -3.29 -19.52 7.97
N VAL A 122 -2.53 -19.55 9.06
CA VAL A 122 -3.05 -19.77 10.42
C VAL A 122 -2.64 -18.58 11.27
N LYS A 123 -3.58 -17.98 11.99
CA LYS A 123 -3.35 -16.82 12.86
C LYS A 123 -4.11 -16.90 14.17
N GLY A 124 -3.56 -16.24 15.18
CA GLY A 124 -4.17 -16.05 16.49
C GLY A 124 -4.11 -14.59 16.89
N LEU A 125 -5.20 -14.06 17.42
CA LEU A 125 -5.33 -12.71 17.94
C LEU A 125 -5.81 -12.78 19.40
N HIS A 126 -5.14 -12.06 20.28
CA HIS A 126 -5.40 -12.05 21.71
C HIS A 126 -5.56 -10.62 22.21
N GLU A 127 -6.59 -10.40 23.03
CA GLU A 127 -6.88 -9.10 23.61
C GLU A 127 -7.01 -9.23 25.12
N LEU A 128 -6.29 -8.40 25.86
CA LEU A 128 -6.34 -8.33 27.32
C LEU A 128 -6.70 -6.91 27.72
N SER A 129 -7.82 -6.76 28.45
CA SER A 129 -8.16 -5.52 29.13
C SER A 129 -8.08 -5.75 30.64
N LEU A 130 -7.36 -4.88 31.33
CA LEU A 130 -7.30 -4.85 32.80
C LEU A 130 -7.77 -3.49 33.28
N LYS A 131 -8.67 -3.47 34.26
CA LYS A 131 -9.19 -2.24 34.84
C LYS A 131 -9.06 -2.26 36.36
N TYR A 132 -8.48 -1.21 36.90
CA TYR A 132 -8.41 -0.94 38.34
C TYR A 132 -8.92 0.47 38.60
N GLU A 133 -10.06 0.56 39.30
CA GLU A 133 -10.75 1.83 39.55
C GLU A 133 -10.93 2.66 38.25
N ASN A 134 -10.24 3.80 38.17
CA ASN A 134 -10.30 4.74 37.06
C ASN A 134 -9.14 4.58 36.05
N TYR A 135 -8.24 3.61 36.27
CA TYR A 135 -7.12 3.28 35.41
C TYR A 135 -7.31 1.94 34.71
N GLY A 136 -6.59 1.74 33.61
CA GLY A 136 -6.51 0.43 32.99
C GLY A 136 -5.36 0.27 32.01
N VAL A 137 -5.22 -0.96 31.56
CA VAL A 137 -4.23 -1.41 30.57
C VAL A 137 -4.99 -2.16 29.48
N PHE A 138 -4.65 -1.88 28.23
CA PHE A 138 -5.11 -2.65 27.09
C PHE A 138 -3.92 -3.18 26.32
N LEU A 139 -3.91 -4.48 26.06
CA LEU A 139 -2.93 -5.17 25.23
C LEU A 139 -3.65 -5.95 24.13
N ARG A 140 -3.16 -5.86 22.91
CA ARG A 140 -3.58 -6.67 21.78
C ARG A 140 -2.34 -7.24 21.10
N GLY A 141 -2.27 -8.56 20.96
CA GLY A 141 -1.16 -9.23 20.28
C GLY A 141 -1.67 -10.23 19.26
N MET A 142 -0.94 -10.40 18.17
CA MET A 142 -1.26 -11.38 17.15
C MET A 142 -0.03 -12.17 16.70
N TYR A 143 -0.27 -13.34 16.14
CA TYR A 143 0.71 -14.08 15.39
C TYR A 143 0.08 -14.70 14.15
N PHE A 144 0.87 -14.93 13.12
CA PHE A 144 0.43 -15.68 11.95
C PHE A 144 1.58 -16.43 11.29
N TYR A 145 1.21 -17.44 10.51
CA TYR A 145 2.10 -18.20 9.66
C TYR A 145 1.37 -18.59 8.37
N ASP A 146 1.92 -18.21 7.22
CA ASP A 146 1.43 -18.61 5.92
C ASP A 146 2.30 -19.74 5.32
N ARG A 147 1.70 -20.91 5.14
CA ARG A 147 2.38 -22.11 4.63
C ARG A 147 2.75 -21.98 3.15
N LYS A 148 1.88 -21.38 2.32
CA LYS A 148 2.14 -21.21 0.88
C LYS A 148 3.34 -20.29 0.70
N LEU A 149 3.45 -19.24 1.50
CA LEU A 149 4.55 -18.29 1.37
C LEU A 149 5.88 -18.85 1.90
N ASN A 150 5.88 -19.51 3.07
CA ASN A 150 7.12 -20.02 3.67
C ASN A 150 7.68 -21.30 3.03
N ASN A 151 6.80 -22.19 2.51
CA ASN A 151 7.21 -23.53 2.07
C ASN A 151 6.56 -23.94 0.73
N GLY A 152 5.91 -23.00 0.04
CA GLY A 152 5.29 -23.27 -1.24
C GLY A 152 6.32 -23.34 -2.36
N ASP A 153 5.93 -24.09 -3.39
CA ASP A 153 6.56 -24.07 -4.72
C ASP A 153 5.74 -23.10 -5.59
N TYR A 154 6.43 -22.36 -6.43
CA TYR A 154 5.93 -21.37 -7.37
C TYR A 154 6.31 -21.86 -8.78
N GLY A 155 5.35 -21.81 -9.70
CA GLY A 155 5.54 -22.36 -11.04
C GLY A 155 6.48 -21.57 -11.95
N PHE A 156 7.39 -20.76 -11.40
CA PHE A 156 8.23 -19.81 -12.12
C PHE A 156 9.65 -19.79 -11.58
N ASN A 157 10.60 -19.96 -12.50
CA ASN A 157 12.02 -19.69 -12.25
C ASN A 157 12.44 -18.48 -13.07
N ASP A 158 13.19 -17.59 -12.44
CA ASP A 158 13.81 -16.45 -13.10
C ASP A 158 14.67 -16.93 -14.29
N PRO A 159 14.40 -16.44 -15.52
CA PRO A 159 15.08 -16.94 -16.72
C PRO A 159 16.58 -16.68 -16.78
N LEU A 160 17.10 -15.73 -16.00
CA LEU A 160 18.52 -15.36 -16.01
C LEU A 160 19.35 -16.20 -15.04
N THR A 161 18.78 -16.48 -13.87
CA THR A 161 19.46 -17.18 -12.76
C THR A 161 19.06 -18.65 -12.67
N GLY A 162 17.90 -19.01 -13.23
CA GLY A 162 17.29 -20.33 -13.07
C GLY A 162 16.81 -20.62 -11.64
N LYS A 163 16.76 -19.59 -10.78
CA LYS A 163 16.29 -19.70 -9.40
C LYS A 163 14.83 -19.32 -9.32
N GLU A 164 14.12 -19.98 -8.42
CA GLU A 164 12.80 -19.57 -8.00
C GLU A 164 12.90 -18.33 -7.08
N PHE A 165 11.95 -17.40 -7.19
CA PHE A 165 11.87 -16.26 -6.28
C PHE A 165 11.25 -16.67 -4.94
N ASP A 166 11.89 -16.29 -3.84
CA ASP A 166 11.39 -16.51 -2.49
C ASP A 166 10.90 -15.17 -1.88
N PRO A 167 9.57 -14.94 -1.76
CA PRO A 167 9.02 -13.74 -1.15
C PRO A 167 9.40 -13.54 0.32
N CYS A 168 9.95 -14.57 0.97
CA CYS A 168 10.33 -14.57 2.38
C CYS A 168 11.85 -14.55 2.60
N GLU A 169 12.66 -14.40 1.54
CA GLU A 169 14.12 -14.36 1.61
C GLU A 169 14.60 -13.17 2.44
N ASP A 170 14.07 -11.98 2.16
CA ASP A 170 14.34 -10.80 2.97
C ASP A 170 13.68 -10.96 4.34
N LYS A 171 14.42 -10.61 5.39
CA LYS A 171 13.95 -10.75 6.77
C LYS A 171 12.69 -9.94 7.00
N LYS A 172 12.64 -8.69 6.49
CA LYS A 172 11.50 -7.83 6.76
C LYS A 172 10.28 -8.22 5.91
N ALA A 173 10.49 -8.60 4.65
CA ALA A 173 9.47 -9.22 3.81
C ALA A 173 8.85 -10.46 4.50
N SER A 174 9.69 -11.33 5.07
CA SER A 174 9.26 -12.50 5.85
C SER A 174 8.36 -12.12 7.03
N GLU A 175 8.74 -11.10 7.81
CA GLU A 175 7.98 -10.60 8.96
C GLU A 175 6.61 -10.02 8.57
N VAL A 176 6.54 -9.25 7.48
CA VAL A 176 5.29 -8.55 7.13
C VAL A 176 4.29 -9.43 6.38
N GLN A 177 4.77 -10.37 5.57
CA GLN A 177 3.96 -11.11 4.61
C GLN A 177 3.88 -12.63 4.91
N CYS A 178 4.94 -13.23 5.47
CA CYS A 178 5.03 -14.69 5.57
C CYS A 178 4.71 -15.24 6.97
N LYS A 179 5.26 -14.63 8.02
CA LYS A 179 5.04 -15.04 9.42
C LYS A 179 5.42 -13.92 10.38
N ASP A 180 4.67 -13.80 11.47
CA ASP A 180 5.01 -12.83 12.51
C ASP A 180 4.45 -13.19 13.88
N VAL A 181 5.02 -12.56 14.91
CA VAL A 181 4.45 -12.43 16.25
C VAL A 181 4.61 -10.96 16.65
N ARG A 182 3.50 -10.21 16.63
CA ARG A 182 3.53 -8.76 16.87
C ARG A 182 2.57 -8.33 17.97
N LEU A 183 3.03 -7.36 18.77
CA LEU A 183 2.18 -6.59 19.65
C LEU A 183 1.56 -5.45 18.82
N LEU A 184 0.24 -5.39 18.80
CA LEU A 184 -0.52 -4.33 18.17
C LEU A 184 -0.70 -3.21 19.20
N ASP A 185 -1.87 -3.11 19.82
CA ASP A 185 -2.15 -2.10 20.83
C ASP A 185 -1.49 -2.45 22.16
N ALA A 186 -0.88 -1.46 22.79
CA ALA A 186 -0.31 -1.58 24.12
C ALA A 186 -0.29 -0.20 24.80
N PHE A 187 -1.35 0.10 25.53
CA PHE A 187 -1.49 1.40 26.17
C PHE A 187 -2.06 1.30 27.58
N VAL A 188 -1.71 2.29 28.39
CA VAL A 188 -2.36 2.55 29.67
C VAL A 188 -3.31 3.72 29.52
N TYR A 189 -4.37 3.71 30.31
CA TYR A 189 -5.33 4.80 30.30
C TYR A 189 -5.80 5.19 31.71
N GLY A 190 -6.24 6.43 31.83
CA GLY A 190 -6.87 6.98 33.02
C GLY A 190 -8.10 7.78 32.65
N ASN A 191 -9.14 7.71 33.48
CA ASN A 191 -10.35 8.49 33.35
C ASN A 191 -10.57 9.31 34.62
N TRP A 192 -10.98 10.56 34.48
CA TRP A 192 -11.25 11.45 35.60
C TRP A 192 -12.51 12.26 35.33
N ASP A 193 -13.26 12.52 36.39
CA ASP A 193 -14.45 13.36 36.37
C ASP A 193 -14.09 14.72 36.99
N LEU A 194 -13.71 15.70 36.16
CA LEU A 194 -13.37 17.04 36.63
C LEU A 194 -14.63 17.87 36.90
N ASN A 195 -14.51 18.94 37.69
CA ASN A 195 -15.60 19.87 38.03
C ASN A 195 -16.87 19.14 38.51
N ASP A 196 -16.73 18.29 39.53
CA ASP A 196 -17.82 17.48 40.11
C ASP A 196 -18.54 16.56 39.09
N GLY A 197 -17.81 16.12 38.06
CA GLY A 197 -18.31 15.26 37.00
C GLY A 197 -18.97 15.97 35.83
N ALA A 198 -18.86 17.29 35.76
CA ALA A 198 -19.30 18.07 34.58
C ALA A 198 -18.34 17.92 33.39
N ASN A 199 -17.05 17.63 33.64
CA ASN A 199 -16.02 17.61 32.62
C ASN A 199 -15.23 16.28 32.67
N PRO A 200 -15.68 15.22 31.99
CA PRO A 200 -14.94 13.97 31.91
C PRO A 200 -13.65 14.17 31.10
N LEU A 201 -12.53 13.67 31.63
CA LEU A 201 -11.22 13.62 30.99
C LEU A 201 -10.80 12.15 30.84
N SER A 202 -10.42 11.76 29.63
CA SER A 202 -9.76 10.49 29.36
C SER A 202 -8.38 10.75 28.79
N VAL A 203 -7.37 10.02 29.24
CA VAL A 203 -6.00 10.07 28.71
C VAL A 203 -5.52 8.66 28.44
N ARG A 204 -4.88 8.45 27.28
CA ARG A 204 -4.25 7.20 26.86
C ARG A 204 -2.80 7.45 26.49
N VAL A 205 -1.89 6.58 26.92
CA VAL A 205 -0.46 6.67 26.59
C VAL A 205 0.05 5.28 26.20
N GLY A 206 0.72 5.20 25.05
CA GLY A 206 1.28 3.97 24.50
C GLY A 206 0.89 3.76 23.05
N ASN A 207 1.05 2.53 22.57
CA ASN A 207 0.76 2.15 21.18
C ASN A 207 -0.74 1.98 21.00
N GLN A 208 -1.34 2.82 20.17
CA GLN A 208 -2.79 2.86 19.98
C GLN A 208 -3.16 3.39 18.59
N VAL A 209 -4.44 3.24 18.25
CA VAL A 209 -5.09 3.78 17.04
C VAL A 209 -6.07 4.87 17.47
N VAL A 210 -6.16 5.94 16.68
CA VAL A 210 -7.09 7.06 16.90
C VAL A 210 -8.17 7.04 15.82
N SER A 211 -9.40 6.73 16.21
CA SER A 211 -10.54 6.69 15.28
C SER A 211 -11.11 8.10 15.07
N TRP A 212 -10.60 8.82 14.08
CA TRP A 212 -11.13 10.09 13.60
C TRP A 212 -11.65 9.98 12.17
N GLY A 213 -12.65 10.80 11.83
CA GLY A 213 -13.36 10.75 10.54
C GLY A 213 -14.63 9.91 10.58
N GLU A 214 -15.37 9.97 9.47
CA GLU A 214 -16.66 9.28 9.27
C GLU A 214 -16.64 8.28 8.10
N SER A 215 -15.58 8.30 7.30
CA SER A 215 -15.43 7.40 6.15
C SER A 215 -15.35 5.94 6.56
N THR A 216 -15.93 5.06 5.74
CA THR A 216 -15.98 3.62 6.01
C THR A 216 -15.33 2.77 4.93
N LEU A 217 -15.37 3.17 3.66
CA LEU A 217 -14.96 2.34 2.53
C LEU A 217 -13.94 3.02 1.60
N ILE A 218 -13.89 4.36 1.57
CA ILE A 218 -12.94 5.13 0.77
C ILE A 218 -11.88 5.71 1.73
N SER A 219 -10.65 5.26 1.57
CA SER A 219 -9.52 5.69 2.41
C SER A 219 -9.11 7.13 2.10
N HIS A 220 -8.03 7.61 2.73
CA HIS A 220 -7.48 8.95 2.52
C HIS A 220 -8.37 10.11 3.01
N GLY A 221 -9.37 9.80 3.83
CA GLY A 221 -10.10 10.77 4.62
C GLY A 221 -9.33 11.27 5.85
N ILE A 222 -10.05 11.70 6.88
CA ILE A 222 -9.47 12.20 8.14
C ILE A 222 -8.72 11.08 8.91
N ALA A 223 -9.06 9.81 8.65
CA ALA A 223 -8.47 8.64 9.31
C ALA A 223 -7.02 8.32 8.90
N GLU A 224 -6.42 9.07 7.96
CA GLU A 224 -5.07 8.86 7.38
C GLU A 224 -3.94 8.82 8.43
N ILE A 225 -4.18 9.33 9.64
CA ILE A 225 -3.23 9.21 10.77
C ILE A 225 -2.91 7.76 11.18
N ASN A 226 -3.77 6.80 10.86
CA ASN A 226 -3.55 5.41 11.24
C ASN A 226 -2.86 4.66 10.10
N ALA A 227 -1.62 4.25 10.33
CA ALA A 227 -0.93 3.35 9.43
C ALA A 227 -1.64 1.99 9.35
N VAL A 228 -1.62 1.38 8.17
CA VAL A 228 -2.26 0.09 7.89
C VAL A 228 -1.31 -0.89 7.25
N ASP A 229 -1.53 -2.17 7.50
CA ASP A 229 -0.86 -3.28 6.86
C ASP A 229 -1.77 -3.86 5.76
N LEU A 230 -1.43 -3.59 4.51
CA LEU A 230 -2.19 -4.08 3.35
C LEU A 230 -1.95 -5.58 3.09
N ASN A 231 -0.87 -6.16 3.64
CA ASN A 231 -0.57 -7.59 3.51
C ASN A 231 -1.63 -8.42 4.24
N ILE A 232 -1.88 -8.09 5.51
CA ILE A 232 -2.85 -8.82 6.33
C ILE A 232 -4.31 -8.53 5.95
N LEU A 233 -4.62 -7.33 5.43
CA LEU A 233 -5.98 -6.98 4.97
C LEU A 233 -6.49 -7.90 3.86
N ASN A 234 -5.57 -8.36 3.00
CA ASN A 234 -5.89 -9.25 1.89
C ASN A 234 -5.79 -10.73 2.26
N ALA A 235 -5.43 -11.06 3.50
CA ALA A 235 -5.31 -12.43 3.96
C ALA A 235 -6.70 -13.10 4.18
N PRO A 236 -6.80 -14.43 4.00
CA PRO A 236 -8.02 -15.17 4.32
C PRO A 236 -8.51 -14.89 5.75
N GLY A 237 -9.75 -14.41 5.87
CA GLY A 237 -10.38 -14.12 7.16
C GLY A 237 -9.77 -12.92 7.90
N ALA A 238 -9.12 -11.99 7.19
CA ALA A 238 -8.64 -10.71 7.72
C ALA A 238 -9.68 -9.98 8.59
N GLU A 239 -9.21 -9.31 9.64
CA GLU A 239 -10.02 -8.40 10.45
C GLU A 239 -9.37 -7.02 10.48
N LEU A 240 -10.19 -5.97 10.47
CA LEU A 240 -9.69 -4.60 10.43
C LEU A 240 -8.77 -4.27 11.64
N LYS A 241 -9.05 -4.86 12.80
CA LYS A 241 -8.22 -4.68 14.00
C LYS A 241 -6.84 -5.35 13.93
N GLU A 242 -6.62 -6.26 12.98
CA GLU A 242 -5.30 -6.86 12.70
C GLU A 242 -4.48 -5.98 11.74
N ALA A 243 -5.18 -5.20 10.91
CA ALA A 243 -4.59 -4.40 9.86
C ALA A 243 -4.03 -3.07 10.33
N PHE A 244 -4.65 -2.44 11.32
CA PHE A 244 -4.10 -1.20 11.87
C PHE A 244 -2.74 -1.46 12.52
N ARG A 245 -1.82 -0.53 12.31
CA ARG A 245 -0.49 -0.51 12.92
C ARG A 245 -0.48 0.55 14.03
N PRO A 246 -0.62 0.14 15.30
CA PRO A 246 -0.73 1.09 16.40
C PRO A 246 0.59 1.84 16.60
N GLN A 247 0.48 3.15 16.86
CA GLN A 247 1.60 4.08 16.96
C GLN A 247 1.73 4.56 18.40
N GLY A 248 2.96 4.76 18.87
CA GLY A 248 3.24 5.37 20.16
C GLY A 248 2.74 6.81 20.23
N MET A 249 1.77 7.09 21.10
CA MET A 249 1.22 8.44 21.26
C MET A 249 0.64 8.70 22.65
N VAL A 250 0.48 9.99 22.95
CA VAL A 250 -0.39 10.49 24.01
C VAL A 250 -1.66 11.00 23.36
N TRP A 251 -2.82 10.51 23.80
CA TRP A 251 -4.14 10.98 23.36
C TRP A 251 -4.95 11.41 24.58
N ALA A 252 -5.71 12.49 24.47
CA ALA A 252 -6.60 12.97 25.51
C ALA A 252 -7.94 13.44 24.93
N SER A 253 -9.02 13.22 25.68
CA SER A 253 -10.37 13.72 25.38
C SER A 253 -10.97 14.38 26.61
N LEU A 254 -11.41 15.63 26.47
CA LEU A 254 -12.00 16.44 27.53
C LEU A 254 -13.40 16.91 27.10
N GLY A 255 -14.42 16.45 27.82
CA GLY A 255 -15.75 17.03 27.72
C GLY A 255 -15.74 18.46 28.28
N LEU A 256 -16.05 19.45 27.46
CA LEU A 256 -16.09 20.88 27.83
C LEU A 256 -17.49 21.30 28.32
N SER A 257 -18.54 20.72 27.74
CA SER A 257 -19.94 20.88 28.15
C SER A 257 -20.72 19.59 27.83
N GLU A 258 -22.04 19.58 28.04
CA GLU A 258 -22.90 18.44 27.68
C GLU A 258 -22.86 18.09 26.19
N ASN A 259 -22.51 19.07 25.34
CA ASN A 259 -22.57 18.96 23.88
C ASN A 259 -21.25 19.24 23.18
N LEU A 260 -20.18 19.59 23.92
CA LEU A 260 -18.90 20.00 23.35
C LEU A 260 -17.76 19.16 23.92
N ASN A 261 -16.94 18.57 23.05
CA ASN A 261 -15.79 17.74 23.38
C ASN A 261 -14.53 18.25 22.67
N LEU A 262 -13.39 18.23 23.36
CA LEU A 262 -12.09 18.52 22.78
C LEU A 262 -11.22 17.27 22.87
N GLU A 263 -10.72 16.79 21.74
CA GLU A 263 -9.72 15.73 21.68
C GLU A 263 -8.40 16.28 21.15
N ALA A 264 -7.29 15.74 21.62
CA ALA A 264 -5.97 16.04 21.09
C ALA A 264 -5.04 14.83 21.20
N PHE A 265 -4.07 14.74 20.30
CA PHE A 265 -2.97 13.78 20.42
C PHE A 265 -1.63 14.42 20.09
N TYR A 266 -0.57 13.81 20.63
CA TYR A 266 0.82 13.98 20.19
C TYR A 266 1.41 12.59 19.97
N GLN A 267 1.91 12.34 18.78
CA GLN A 267 2.53 11.08 18.37
C GLN A 267 4.05 11.21 18.43
N TYR A 268 4.72 10.19 18.94
CA TYR A 268 6.18 10.14 19.15
C TYR A 268 6.84 8.91 18.52
N ASP A 269 6.11 8.18 17.68
CA ASP A 269 6.53 6.97 16.98
C ASP A 269 5.76 6.90 15.66
N TRP A 270 6.45 7.13 14.55
CA TRP A 270 5.90 7.07 13.20
C TRP A 270 5.88 5.66 12.65
N GLN A 271 4.89 5.35 11.82
CA GLN A 271 4.77 4.03 11.19
C GLN A 271 4.34 4.17 9.72
N PRO A 272 5.01 3.49 8.77
CA PRO A 272 4.59 3.47 7.38
C PRO A 272 3.38 2.56 7.17
N ILE A 273 2.66 2.80 6.08
CA ILE A 273 1.79 1.79 5.48
C ILE A 273 2.67 0.68 4.92
N TRP A 274 2.35 -0.56 5.26
CA TRP A 274 2.97 -1.70 4.60
C TRP A 274 2.18 -2.03 3.35
N ILE A 275 2.80 -1.77 2.20
CA ILE A 275 2.29 -2.19 0.90
C ILE A 275 2.53 -3.69 0.68
N PRO A 276 1.78 -4.33 -0.23
CA PRO A 276 1.98 -5.73 -0.56
C PRO A 276 3.44 -6.03 -0.94
N THR A 277 4.06 -7.00 -0.25
CA THR A 277 5.44 -7.41 -0.53
C THR A 277 5.60 -7.92 -1.97
N PRO A 278 6.68 -7.55 -2.70
CA PRO A 278 6.99 -8.09 -4.02
C PRO A 278 6.88 -9.62 -4.10
N GLY A 279 6.22 -10.08 -5.15
CA GLY A 279 5.92 -11.51 -5.34
C GLY A 279 4.71 -12.04 -4.55
N SER A 280 4.09 -11.27 -3.65
CA SER A 280 2.77 -11.64 -3.11
C SER A 280 1.66 -11.42 -4.15
N ASN A 281 0.53 -12.14 -4.06
CA ASN A 281 -0.53 -12.09 -5.09
C ASN A 281 -1.12 -10.69 -5.35
N PHE A 282 -1.08 -9.80 -4.37
CA PHE A 282 -1.62 -8.43 -4.48
C PHE A 282 -0.55 -7.36 -4.70
N ALA A 283 0.72 -7.75 -4.85
CA ALA A 283 1.77 -6.83 -5.26
C ALA A 283 1.57 -6.39 -6.71
N THR A 284 1.59 -5.08 -6.90
CA THR A 284 1.54 -4.39 -8.20
C THR A 284 2.82 -3.62 -8.49
N ASN A 285 3.86 -3.84 -7.68
CA ASN A 285 5.20 -3.30 -7.87
C ASN A 285 6.20 -4.33 -7.32
N ASP A 286 7.29 -4.54 -8.05
CA ASP A 286 8.25 -5.61 -7.78
C ASP A 286 9.50 -5.10 -7.03
N PHE A 287 9.70 -3.79 -6.99
CA PHE A 287 10.85 -3.16 -6.35
C PHE A 287 10.48 -2.30 -5.12
N ALA A 288 9.23 -1.83 -5.05
CA ALA A 288 8.70 -1.09 -3.91
C ALA A 288 8.19 -2.06 -2.83
N GLY A 289 8.53 -1.78 -1.57
CA GLY A 289 8.20 -2.62 -0.43
C GLY A 289 9.40 -3.46 0.04
N TYR A 290 9.25 -4.11 1.19
CA TYR A 290 10.34 -4.89 1.79
C TYR A 290 10.72 -6.07 0.91
N GLY A 291 12.03 -6.30 0.72
CA GLY A 291 12.57 -7.31 -0.20
C GLY A 291 12.61 -6.91 -1.68
N GLY A 292 12.00 -5.79 -2.07
CA GLY A 292 11.93 -5.37 -3.48
C GLY A 292 13.29 -5.04 -4.12
N TYR A 293 14.30 -4.70 -3.31
CA TYR A 293 15.67 -4.51 -3.81
C TYR A 293 16.24 -5.74 -4.51
N ASN A 294 15.71 -6.95 -4.24
CA ASN A 294 16.13 -8.17 -4.93
C ASN A 294 15.79 -8.16 -6.42
N GLN A 295 14.75 -7.44 -6.84
CA GLN A 295 14.35 -7.34 -8.25
C GLN A 295 15.01 -6.18 -9.00
N ASN A 296 15.55 -5.19 -8.28
CA ASN A 296 15.94 -3.88 -8.81
C ASN A 296 14.78 -3.17 -9.55
N ALA A 297 14.95 -1.88 -9.82
CA ALA A 297 14.04 -1.18 -10.73
C ALA A 297 14.57 -1.28 -12.17
N GLN A 298 13.77 -1.81 -13.08
CA GLN A 298 14.12 -1.98 -14.49
C GLN A 298 13.92 -0.66 -15.25
N LEU A 299 14.94 -0.22 -16.00
CA LEU A 299 14.95 1.08 -16.71
C LEU A 299 14.77 0.97 -18.23
N GLY A 300 14.60 -0.25 -18.74
CA GLY A 300 14.77 -0.56 -20.16
C GLY A 300 13.50 -0.50 -21.00
N PHE A 301 12.32 -0.19 -20.44
CA PHE A 301 11.04 -0.32 -21.15
C PHE A 301 10.85 -1.70 -21.80
N ASN A 302 11.26 -2.75 -21.08
CA ASN A 302 11.32 -4.12 -21.55
C ASN A 302 12.09 -4.29 -22.89
N SER A 303 13.22 -3.61 -23.03
CA SER A 303 14.19 -3.80 -24.13
C SER A 303 15.38 -4.71 -23.76
N ASN A 304 15.47 -5.11 -22.49
CA ASN A 304 16.44 -6.04 -21.92
C ASN A 304 15.71 -6.96 -20.94
N PRO A 305 16.25 -8.15 -20.62
CA PRO A 305 15.62 -9.03 -19.63
C PRO A 305 15.46 -8.36 -18.28
N ASP A 306 14.59 -8.95 -17.47
CA ASP A 306 14.32 -8.57 -16.10
C ASP A 306 15.52 -8.91 -15.20
N ILE A 307 16.31 -7.91 -14.82
CA ILE A 307 17.62 -8.10 -14.18
C ILE A 307 17.50 -7.95 -12.66
N ASN A 308 17.38 -9.09 -11.98
CA ASN A 308 17.42 -9.15 -10.53
C ASN A 308 18.84 -8.93 -9.96
N GLN A 309 18.92 -8.73 -8.65
CA GLN A 309 20.16 -8.42 -7.93
C GLN A 309 21.18 -9.56 -7.99
N ASP A 310 20.72 -10.81 -7.90
CA ASP A 310 21.56 -12.00 -7.95
C ASP A 310 22.30 -12.13 -9.28
N PHE A 311 21.59 -11.92 -10.39
CA PHE A 311 22.17 -11.92 -11.72
C PHE A 311 23.18 -10.79 -11.88
N LEU A 312 22.85 -9.59 -11.40
CA LEU A 312 23.74 -8.44 -11.46
C LEU A 312 25.05 -8.68 -10.69
N ILE A 313 24.97 -9.22 -9.47
CA ILE A 313 26.13 -9.60 -8.67
C ILE A 313 26.98 -10.67 -9.38
N ALA A 314 26.34 -11.69 -9.97
CA ALA A 314 27.04 -12.73 -10.71
C ALA A 314 27.81 -12.15 -11.92
N GLU A 315 27.20 -11.22 -12.65
CA GLU A 315 27.85 -10.57 -13.79
C GLU A 315 29.03 -9.69 -13.37
N TYR A 316 28.88 -8.87 -12.33
CA TYR A 316 30.00 -8.08 -11.81
C TYR A 316 31.12 -8.94 -11.23
N SER A 317 30.80 -10.13 -10.69
CA SER A 317 31.81 -11.11 -10.28
C SER A 317 32.61 -11.63 -11.48
N ARG A 318 31.95 -11.93 -12.60
CA ARG A 318 32.63 -12.30 -13.85
C ARG A 318 33.49 -11.16 -14.41
N LEU A 319 32.99 -9.92 -14.34
CA LEU A 319 33.76 -8.73 -14.73
C LEU A 319 35.01 -8.58 -13.87
N TYR A 320 34.90 -8.76 -12.55
CA TYR A 320 36.05 -8.75 -11.64
C TYR A 320 37.09 -9.80 -12.03
N GLU A 321 36.68 -11.05 -12.27
CA GLU A 321 37.61 -12.13 -12.64
C GLU A 321 38.36 -11.82 -13.94
N ALA A 322 37.65 -11.35 -14.97
CA ALA A 322 38.26 -10.96 -16.24
C ALA A 322 39.19 -9.76 -16.09
N ALA A 323 38.78 -8.75 -15.31
CA ALA A 323 39.60 -7.59 -15.00
C ALA A 323 40.88 -8.01 -14.26
N ALA A 324 40.77 -8.81 -13.20
CA ALA A 324 41.90 -9.31 -12.42
C ALA A 324 42.87 -10.14 -13.29
N ALA A 325 42.36 -11.02 -14.15
CA ALA A 325 43.18 -11.80 -15.09
C ALA A 325 43.94 -10.91 -16.10
N SER A 326 43.40 -9.74 -16.43
CA SER A 326 44.05 -8.74 -17.29
C SER A 326 45.01 -7.79 -16.55
N GLY A 327 45.13 -7.92 -15.22
CA GLY A 327 45.86 -6.96 -14.40
C GLY A 327 45.14 -5.61 -14.23
N PHE A 328 43.82 -5.63 -14.18
CA PHE A 328 42.92 -4.46 -14.15
C PHE A 328 43.19 -3.47 -15.29
N ASN A 329 43.24 -3.99 -16.53
CA ASN A 329 43.38 -3.15 -17.71
C ASN A 329 42.23 -2.13 -17.79
N SER A 330 42.59 -0.83 -17.90
CA SER A 330 41.62 0.27 -17.91
C SER A 330 40.59 0.21 -19.03
N ALA A 331 40.83 -0.58 -20.09
CA ALA A 331 39.83 -0.83 -21.13
C ALA A 331 38.54 -1.48 -20.58
N TYR A 332 38.60 -2.23 -19.48
CA TYR A 332 37.43 -2.83 -18.84
C TYR A 332 36.56 -1.82 -18.08
N ALA A 333 37.05 -0.61 -17.81
CA ALA A 333 36.25 0.41 -17.13
C ALA A 333 34.99 0.80 -17.93
N ALA A 334 35.02 0.66 -19.26
CA ALA A 334 33.85 0.91 -20.10
C ALA A 334 32.66 0.00 -19.78
N TYR A 335 32.90 -1.20 -19.23
CA TYR A 335 31.83 -2.13 -18.86
C TYR A 335 30.94 -1.63 -17.73
N MET A 336 31.42 -0.67 -16.92
CA MET A 336 30.66 -0.08 -15.81
C MET A 336 29.33 0.56 -16.25
N LEU A 337 29.18 0.89 -17.53
CA LEU A 337 27.96 1.47 -18.11
C LEU A 337 26.93 0.42 -18.56
N SER A 338 27.32 -0.86 -18.66
CA SER A 338 26.54 -1.86 -19.38
C SER A 338 25.26 -2.23 -18.64
N TYR A 339 25.32 -2.37 -17.31
CA TYR A 339 24.17 -2.66 -16.45
C TYR A 339 23.60 -1.42 -15.76
N SER A 340 24.42 -0.41 -15.47
CA SER A 340 23.97 0.84 -14.85
C SER A 340 23.05 1.70 -15.73
N THR A 341 22.93 1.35 -17.02
CA THR A 341 21.96 1.93 -17.96
C THR A 341 20.74 1.01 -18.20
N LYS A 342 20.55 -0.03 -17.37
CA LYS A 342 19.51 -1.05 -17.52
C LYS A 342 18.69 -1.21 -16.24
N THR A 343 19.32 -1.05 -15.09
CA THR A 343 18.67 -1.11 -13.77
C THR A 343 19.04 0.09 -12.90
N ALA A 344 18.10 0.49 -12.05
CA ALA A 344 18.37 1.30 -10.87
C ALA A 344 18.39 0.38 -9.64
N LEU A 345 19.33 0.63 -8.75
CA LEU A 345 19.45 -0.09 -7.48
C LEU A 345 18.48 0.52 -6.48
N VAL A 346 17.84 -0.31 -5.65
CA VAL A 346 16.95 0.19 -4.59
C VAL A 346 17.73 0.33 -3.29
N GLU A 347 17.83 1.55 -2.79
CA GLU A 347 18.40 1.90 -1.49
C GLU A 347 17.42 1.60 -0.35
N ASP A 348 17.94 1.58 0.87
CA ASP A 348 17.11 1.49 2.06
C ASP A 348 16.23 2.74 2.16
N ALA A 349 15.00 2.56 2.63
CA ALA A 349 14.04 3.65 2.77
C ALA A 349 14.55 4.74 3.72
N ALA A 350 14.24 6.00 3.41
CA ALA A 350 14.45 7.13 4.29
C ALA A 350 13.19 7.39 5.09
N ASP A 351 13.15 6.87 6.31
CA ASP A 351 12.07 7.11 7.26
C ASP A 351 12.10 8.59 7.74
N PRO A 352 10.92 9.18 8.01
CA PRO A 352 10.83 10.52 8.57
C PRO A 352 11.15 10.51 10.07
N SER A 353 11.21 11.70 10.66
CA SER A 353 11.24 11.94 12.09
C SER A 353 10.03 11.30 12.80
N ASP A 354 10.23 10.82 14.02
CA ASP A 354 9.13 10.39 14.90
C ASP A 354 8.36 11.57 15.52
N ASP A 355 8.99 12.75 15.57
CA ASP A 355 8.47 13.97 16.20
C ASP A 355 7.70 14.87 15.22
N GLY A 356 6.89 15.80 15.73
CA GLY A 356 6.19 16.79 14.90
C GLY A 356 4.76 16.40 14.50
N GLN A 357 4.29 15.23 14.94
CA GLN A 357 2.98 14.72 14.61
C GLN A 357 1.97 14.96 15.73
N PHE A 358 0.94 15.76 15.46
CA PHE A 358 -0.07 16.13 16.46
C PHE A 358 -1.38 16.50 15.80
N GLY A 359 -2.45 16.51 16.59
CA GLY A 359 -3.75 16.94 16.09
C GLY A 359 -4.72 17.30 17.20
N VAL A 360 -5.74 18.06 16.81
CA VAL A 360 -6.83 18.52 17.66
C VAL A 360 -8.15 18.32 16.94
N LYS A 361 -9.16 17.86 17.67
CA LYS A 361 -10.54 17.74 17.22
C LYS A 361 -11.49 18.46 18.18
N LEU A 362 -12.38 19.28 17.64
CA LEU A 362 -13.52 19.83 18.36
C LEU A 362 -14.79 19.10 17.91
N GLY A 363 -15.40 18.34 18.82
CA GLY A 363 -16.67 17.67 18.60
C GLY A 363 -17.83 18.49 19.16
N TYR A 364 -18.89 18.67 18.38
CA TYR A 364 -20.12 19.33 18.81
C TYR A 364 -21.35 18.46 18.48
N TYR A 365 -22.14 18.14 19.49
CA TYR A 365 -23.39 17.40 19.34
C TYR A 365 -24.59 18.37 19.44
N SER A 366 -25.47 18.35 18.45
CA SER A 366 -26.65 19.22 18.36
C SER A 366 -27.94 18.39 18.40
N PRO A 367 -28.62 18.34 19.55
CA PRO A 367 -29.96 17.77 19.65
C PRO A 367 -30.98 18.48 18.74
N GLU A 368 -30.84 19.80 18.55
CA GLU A 368 -31.77 20.63 17.78
C GLU A 368 -31.72 20.33 16.27
N LEU A 369 -30.60 19.79 15.79
CA LEU A 369 -30.39 19.40 14.41
C LEU A 369 -30.60 17.89 14.22
N GLY A 370 -31.56 17.29 14.93
CA GLY A 370 -31.88 15.88 14.76
C GLY A 370 -30.77 14.96 15.26
N GLU A 371 -30.21 15.26 16.43
CA GLU A 371 -29.16 14.45 17.07
C GLU A 371 -27.86 14.40 16.24
N THR A 372 -27.55 15.47 15.52
CA THR A 372 -26.38 15.54 14.64
C THR A 372 -25.10 15.77 15.43
N GLU A 373 -24.06 15.00 15.11
CA GLU A 373 -22.70 15.19 15.60
C GLU A 373 -21.87 15.89 14.52
N PHE A 374 -21.07 16.87 14.91
CA PHE A 374 -20.12 17.59 14.06
C PHE A 374 -18.70 17.42 14.61
N GLY A 375 -17.73 17.33 13.70
CA GLY A 375 -16.31 17.35 14.03
C GLY A 375 -15.57 18.42 13.24
N LEU A 376 -14.69 19.16 13.90
CA LEU A 376 -13.69 20.03 13.27
C LEU A 376 -12.31 19.53 13.65
N TYR A 377 -11.41 19.41 12.67
CA TYR A 377 -10.13 18.73 12.82
C TYR A 377 -9.00 19.60 12.31
N TYR A 378 -7.87 19.54 13.00
CA TYR A 378 -6.57 19.99 12.50
C TYR A 378 -5.52 18.95 12.90
N MET A 379 -4.62 18.59 11.99
CA MET A 379 -3.46 17.75 12.30
C MET A 379 -2.25 18.11 11.44
N ASN A 380 -1.05 17.91 11.98
CA ASN A 380 0.21 17.85 11.24
C ASN A 380 0.71 16.40 11.33
N TYR A 381 1.04 15.78 10.20
CA TYR A 381 1.51 14.40 10.13
C TYR A 381 2.53 14.20 9.01
N HIS A 382 3.30 13.12 9.07
CA HIS A 382 4.21 12.75 7.96
C HIS A 382 3.54 11.71 7.08
N SER A 383 3.83 11.73 5.78
CA SER A 383 3.29 10.74 4.85
C SER A 383 3.53 9.33 5.40
N ARG A 384 2.51 8.48 5.38
CA ARG A 384 2.65 7.06 5.67
C ARG A 384 2.76 6.24 4.39
N ARG A 385 2.57 6.89 3.25
CA ARG A 385 2.56 6.27 1.94
C ARG A 385 3.91 6.46 1.28
N PRO A 386 4.49 5.40 0.71
CA PRO A 386 5.82 5.47 0.13
C PRO A 386 5.79 6.30 -1.15
N ILE A 387 6.82 7.12 -1.33
CA ILE A 387 7.11 7.87 -2.57
C ILE A 387 8.53 7.53 -2.99
N ILE A 388 8.79 7.54 -4.29
CA ILE A 388 10.09 7.26 -4.87
C ILE A 388 10.78 8.60 -5.15
N SER A 389 11.99 8.76 -4.62
CA SER A 389 13.01 9.74 -5.04
C SER A 389 14.29 8.99 -5.36
N GLY A 390 15.37 9.67 -5.76
CA GLY A 390 16.59 8.93 -6.02
C GLY A 390 17.83 9.74 -6.36
N THR A 391 18.97 9.07 -6.40
CA THR A 391 20.23 9.64 -6.87
C THR A 391 20.43 9.35 -8.35
N ALA A 392 20.64 10.40 -9.14
CA ALA A 392 20.92 10.29 -10.56
C ALA A 392 22.29 9.64 -10.83
N SER A 393 22.41 8.91 -11.93
CA SER A 393 23.67 8.32 -12.37
C SER A 393 24.77 9.36 -12.61
N ASN A 394 26.03 8.97 -12.39
CA ASN A 394 27.20 9.75 -12.76
C ASN A 394 28.04 9.01 -13.80
N PHE A 395 27.87 9.40 -15.06
CA PHE A 395 28.59 8.81 -16.20
C PHE A 395 29.83 9.59 -16.63
N THR A 396 30.36 10.47 -15.78
CA THR A 396 31.64 11.13 -16.05
C THR A 396 32.78 10.11 -16.10
N ALA A 397 33.81 10.38 -16.90
CA ALA A 397 34.98 9.50 -17.00
C ALA A 397 35.64 9.26 -15.62
N ASP A 398 35.63 10.26 -14.75
CA ASP A 398 36.18 10.15 -13.40
C ASP A 398 35.33 9.22 -12.51
N ALA A 399 34.00 9.28 -12.58
CA ALA A 399 33.11 8.39 -11.84
C ALA A 399 33.24 6.94 -12.32
N ILE A 400 33.29 6.72 -13.64
CA ILE A 400 33.55 5.41 -14.23
C ILE A 400 34.89 4.84 -13.73
N GLY A 401 35.93 5.67 -13.70
CA GLY A 401 37.25 5.28 -13.17
C GLY A 401 37.22 4.95 -11.68
N ARG A 402 36.47 5.72 -10.87
CA ARG A 402 36.28 5.45 -9.44
C ARG A 402 35.57 4.12 -9.21
N ASP A 403 34.47 3.85 -9.92
CA ASP A 403 33.72 2.60 -9.77
C ASP A 403 34.53 1.38 -10.19
N TYR A 404 35.28 1.47 -11.30
CA TYR A 404 36.20 0.41 -11.69
C TYR A 404 37.31 0.20 -10.65
N GLY A 405 37.78 1.30 -10.03
CA GLY A 405 38.69 1.24 -8.89
C GLY A 405 38.08 0.58 -7.65
N ARG A 406 36.81 0.86 -7.33
CA ARG A 406 36.05 0.18 -6.26
C ARG A 406 35.95 -1.32 -6.53
N LEU A 407 35.63 -1.71 -7.77
CA LEU A 407 35.61 -3.10 -8.19
C LEU A 407 36.98 -3.77 -7.96
N ALA A 408 38.09 -3.11 -8.32
CA ALA A 408 39.44 -3.63 -8.08
C ALA A 408 39.78 -3.79 -6.59
N GLN A 409 39.32 -2.86 -5.75
CA GLN A 409 39.55 -2.86 -4.31
C GLN A 409 38.68 -3.86 -3.55
N SER A 410 37.58 -4.33 -4.15
CA SER A 410 36.67 -5.32 -3.54
C SER A 410 37.33 -6.66 -3.18
N GLY A 411 38.47 -6.98 -3.80
CA GLY A 411 39.12 -8.28 -3.61
C GLY A 411 38.29 -9.46 -4.12
N GLY A 412 37.29 -9.22 -4.96
CA GLY A 412 36.38 -10.23 -5.52
C GLY A 412 35.13 -10.46 -4.69
N VAL A 413 34.90 -9.68 -3.64
CA VAL A 413 33.66 -9.68 -2.88
C VAL A 413 32.69 -8.71 -3.55
N ILE A 414 31.76 -9.25 -4.34
CA ILE A 414 30.71 -8.48 -5.01
C ILE A 414 29.40 -8.71 -4.25
N ASP A 415 28.87 -7.64 -3.68
CA ASP A 415 27.62 -7.65 -2.93
C ASP A 415 26.81 -6.38 -3.22
N ARG A 416 25.60 -6.29 -2.61
CA ARG A 416 24.72 -5.13 -2.74
C ARG A 416 25.41 -3.84 -2.30
N GLU A 417 26.16 -3.86 -1.21
CA GLU A 417 26.85 -2.68 -0.67
C GLU A 417 27.88 -2.13 -1.65
N LEU A 418 28.68 -3.00 -2.28
CA LEU A 418 29.61 -2.57 -3.32
C LEU A 418 28.87 -1.93 -4.50
N LEU A 419 27.79 -2.53 -4.98
CA LEU A 419 27.01 -2.00 -6.10
C LEU A 419 26.36 -0.65 -5.75
N LEU A 420 25.77 -0.52 -4.55
CA LEU A 420 25.21 0.75 -4.06
C LEU A 420 26.28 1.84 -3.89
N SER A 421 27.54 1.46 -3.63
CA SER A 421 28.64 2.43 -3.54
C SER A 421 29.07 3.00 -4.90
N MET A 422 28.65 2.38 -6.01
CA MET A 422 28.99 2.81 -7.36
C MET A 422 28.19 4.06 -7.75
N GLU A 423 28.84 4.99 -8.43
CA GLU A 423 28.24 6.27 -8.83
C GLU A 423 27.54 6.19 -10.19
N THR A 424 27.91 5.20 -11.01
CA THR A 424 27.30 4.99 -12.34
C THR A 424 25.86 4.48 -12.25
N PHE A 425 25.50 3.73 -11.21
CA PHE A 425 24.11 3.29 -11.01
C PHE A 425 23.22 4.44 -10.56
N THR A 426 22.04 4.51 -11.16
CA THR A 426 20.91 5.22 -10.57
C THR A 426 20.49 4.49 -9.30
N LYS A 427 20.10 5.25 -8.28
CA LYS A 427 19.62 4.70 -7.01
C LYS A 427 18.23 5.23 -6.73
N SER A 428 17.28 4.34 -6.54
CA SER A 428 15.92 4.65 -6.13
C SER A 428 15.83 4.52 -4.62
N GLN A 429 15.17 5.45 -3.96
CA GLN A 429 14.94 5.45 -2.52
C GLN A 429 13.48 5.73 -2.22
N ILE A 430 12.89 4.92 -1.36
CA ILE A 430 11.56 5.19 -0.80
C ILE A 430 11.70 6.27 0.27
N VAL A 431 10.93 7.34 0.15
CA VAL A 431 10.89 8.49 1.06
C VAL A 431 9.47 8.73 1.56
N TYR A 432 9.36 9.39 2.72
CA TYR A 432 8.09 9.74 3.35
C TYR A 432 8.11 11.22 3.75
N PRO A 433 7.61 12.13 2.90
CA PRO A 433 7.68 13.57 3.16
C PRO A 433 6.99 13.96 4.48
N GLU A 434 7.61 14.90 5.18
CA GLU A 434 7.18 15.37 6.50
C GLU A 434 6.20 16.55 6.41
N ASP A 435 5.62 16.91 7.56
CA ASP A 435 4.80 18.12 7.75
C ASP A 435 3.63 18.36 6.78
N ILE A 436 2.80 17.34 6.54
CA ILE A 436 1.51 17.50 5.86
C ILE A 436 0.48 18.04 6.86
N GLN A 437 -0.14 19.19 6.58
CA GLN A 437 -1.23 19.71 7.40
C GLN A 437 -2.58 19.32 6.83
N LEU A 438 -3.50 18.89 7.69
CA LEU A 438 -4.87 18.54 7.32
C LEU A 438 -5.89 19.33 8.15
N TYR A 439 -6.83 19.97 7.45
CA TYR A 439 -8.03 20.58 8.00
C TYR A 439 -9.24 19.72 7.64
N GLY A 440 -9.99 19.30 8.65
CA GLY A 440 -11.13 18.40 8.45
C GLY A 440 -12.43 18.98 9.00
N PHE A 441 -13.53 18.64 8.35
CA PHE A 441 -14.87 18.78 8.90
C PHE A 441 -15.64 17.49 8.66
N SER A 442 -16.41 17.06 9.65
CA SER A 442 -17.32 15.93 9.50
C SER A 442 -18.67 16.20 10.16
N PHE A 443 -19.68 15.45 9.71
CA PHE A 443 -20.96 15.34 10.40
C PHE A 443 -21.52 13.93 10.31
N ASN A 444 -22.34 13.56 11.29
CA ASN A 444 -23.10 12.33 11.30
C ASN A 444 -24.50 12.60 11.84
N THR A 445 -25.53 12.16 11.13
CA THR A 445 -26.93 12.42 11.46
C THR A 445 -27.82 11.23 11.09
N LEU A 446 -29.06 11.27 11.55
CA LEU A 446 -30.09 10.29 11.23
C LEU A 446 -31.22 10.96 10.43
N VAL A 447 -31.41 10.52 9.18
CA VAL A 447 -32.51 10.97 8.31
C VAL A 447 -33.49 9.81 8.14
N GLY A 448 -34.56 9.80 8.94
CA GLY A 448 -35.48 8.67 9.01
C GLY A 448 -34.77 7.45 9.59
N ASP A 449 -34.73 6.35 8.85
CA ASP A 449 -34.01 5.11 9.22
C ASP A 449 -32.61 5.02 8.57
N THR A 450 -32.16 6.09 7.89
CA THR A 450 -30.85 6.15 7.24
C THR A 450 -29.87 6.97 8.08
N SER A 451 -28.76 6.35 8.48
CA SER A 451 -27.61 7.08 8.99
C SER A 451 -26.89 7.73 7.81
N VAL A 452 -26.64 9.04 7.92
CA VAL A 452 -25.98 9.85 6.90
C VAL A 452 -24.78 10.49 7.56
N ALA A 453 -23.59 10.14 7.08
CA ALA A 453 -22.34 10.70 7.55
C ALA A 453 -21.59 11.32 6.37
N GLY A 454 -20.87 12.41 6.60
CA GLY A 454 -20.08 13.06 5.58
C GLY A 454 -18.83 13.68 6.17
N GLU A 455 -17.78 13.73 5.36
CA GLU A 455 -16.55 14.41 5.72
C GLU A 455 -15.90 15.11 4.53
N ILE A 456 -15.16 16.17 4.84
CA ILE A 456 -14.27 16.88 3.93
C ILE A 456 -12.93 17.05 4.63
N SER A 457 -11.85 16.73 3.93
CA SER A 457 -10.47 16.94 4.39
C SER A 457 -9.70 17.71 3.32
N HIS A 458 -9.08 18.82 3.74
CA HIS A 458 -8.20 19.63 2.92
C HIS A 458 -6.77 19.47 3.43
N ARG A 459 -5.84 19.09 2.56
CA ARG A 459 -4.43 18.91 2.86
C ARG A 459 -3.63 20.05 2.24
N VAL A 460 -2.68 20.55 3.01
CA VAL A 460 -1.65 21.50 2.56
C VAL A 460 -0.35 20.72 2.43
N ASP A 461 0.37 20.96 1.34
CA ASP A 461 1.64 20.32 1.02
C ASP A 461 1.53 18.78 0.94
N GLU A 462 0.51 18.25 0.26
CA GLU A 462 0.43 16.81 -0.01
C GLU A 462 1.46 16.41 -1.09
N PRO A 463 2.31 15.42 -0.83
CA PRO A 463 3.29 14.98 -1.80
C PRO A 463 2.67 14.04 -2.84
N LEU A 464 2.78 14.41 -4.11
CA LEU A 464 2.31 13.63 -5.25
C LEU A 464 3.49 13.22 -6.13
N GLN A 465 3.55 11.93 -6.46
CA GLN A 465 4.64 11.32 -7.22
C GLN A 465 4.68 11.87 -8.65
N ILE A 466 5.85 12.38 -9.05
CA ILE A 466 6.14 12.70 -10.46
C ILE A 466 6.20 11.39 -11.25
N ASP A 467 5.74 11.42 -12.51
CA ASP A 467 5.79 10.27 -13.42
C ASP A 467 7.15 9.55 -13.35
N ASP A 468 7.09 8.24 -13.08
CA ASP A 468 8.29 7.45 -12.80
C ASP A 468 9.23 7.40 -14.01
N VAL A 469 8.69 7.49 -15.23
CA VAL A 469 9.47 7.56 -16.45
C VAL A 469 10.18 8.90 -16.62
N GLU A 470 9.55 10.02 -16.24
CA GLU A 470 10.21 11.33 -16.26
C GLU A 470 11.36 11.39 -15.24
N LEU A 471 11.18 10.75 -14.07
CA LEU A 471 12.25 10.55 -13.08
C LEU A 471 13.37 9.67 -13.61
N LEU A 472 13.04 8.54 -14.25
CA LEU A 472 14.02 7.67 -14.90
C LEU A 472 14.80 8.41 -15.97
N PHE A 473 14.12 9.17 -16.82
CA PHE A 473 14.69 10.01 -17.88
C PHE A 473 15.70 11.01 -17.33
N LEU A 474 15.36 11.68 -16.23
CA LEU A 474 16.26 12.59 -15.52
C LEU A 474 17.46 11.84 -14.91
N ALA A 475 17.20 10.70 -14.28
CA ALA A 475 18.19 9.98 -13.49
C ALA A 475 19.24 9.25 -14.32
N MET A 476 18.90 8.75 -15.53
CA MET A 476 19.83 7.96 -16.35
C MET A 476 20.03 8.51 -17.78
N PRO A 477 19.03 8.55 -18.69
CA PRO A 477 19.20 9.07 -20.05
C PRO A 477 19.78 10.48 -20.13
N GLN A 478 19.26 11.42 -19.34
CA GLN A 478 19.78 12.80 -19.27
C GLN A 478 21.23 12.82 -18.78
N GLN A 479 21.63 11.90 -17.90
CA GLN A 479 23.01 11.83 -17.41
C GLN A 479 23.99 11.30 -18.47
N LEU A 480 23.53 10.49 -19.44
CA LEU A 480 24.32 10.14 -20.61
C LEU A 480 24.55 11.36 -21.52
N ALA A 481 23.57 12.26 -21.63
CA ALA A 481 23.73 13.52 -22.34
C ALA A 481 24.71 14.46 -21.60
N ASN A 482 24.55 14.61 -20.28
CA ASN A 482 25.44 15.42 -19.43
C ASN A 482 26.91 14.95 -19.51
N ALA A 483 27.15 13.64 -19.65
CA ALA A 483 28.48 13.07 -19.85
C ALA A 483 29.01 13.17 -21.30
N GLY A 484 28.21 13.68 -22.24
CA GLY A 484 28.56 13.78 -23.67
C GLY A 484 28.53 12.46 -24.43
N LEU A 485 28.00 11.38 -23.83
CA LEU A 485 27.93 10.04 -24.42
C LEU A 485 26.74 9.90 -25.36
N ARG A 486 25.61 10.55 -25.03
CA ARG A 486 24.39 10.61 -25.84
C ARG A 486 23.79 12.02 -25.83
N PRO A 487 24.43 13.01 -26.49
CA PRO A 487 23.96 14.39 -26.51
C PRO A 487 22.55 14.56 -27.09
N ASP A 488 22.07 13.58 -27.85
CA ASP A 488 20.72 13.51 -28.40
C ASP A 488 19.62 13.24 -27.37
N LEU A 489 19.97 12.90 -26.13
CA LEU A 489 19.04 12.68 -25.00
C LEU A 489 18.84 13.95 -24.14
N ASP A 490 19.51 15.06 -24.46
CA ASP A 490 19.40 16.29 -23.69
C ASP A 490 17.98 16.88 -23.76
N GLY A 491 17.38 17.17 -22.61
CA GLY A 491 16.01 17.70 -22.52
C GLY A 491 14.92 16.63 -22.69
N ILE A 492 15.24 15.35 -22.47
CA ILE A 492 14.26 14.27 -22.63
C ILE A 492 13.21 14.22 -21.51
N SER A 493 13.59 14.58 -20.28
CA SER A 493 12.68 14.63 -19.12
C SER A 493 11.92 15.96 -19.08
N GLN A 494 10.69 15.94 -18.55
CA GLN A 494 9.94 17.14 -18.19
C GLN A 494 10.50 17.87 -16.95
N MET A 495 11.36 17.21 -16.18
CA MET A 495 11.96 17.76 -14.98
C MET A 495 13.21 18.61 -15.27
N ASP A 496 13.48 19.56 -14.38
CA ASP A 496 14.73 20.32 -14.40
C ASP A 496 15.95 19.41 -14.22
N ASN A 497 16.99 19.64 -15.04
CA ASN A 497 18.20 18.83 -15.02
C ASN A 497 18.93 18.93 -13.67
N VAL A 498 19.36 17.78 -13.16
CA VAL A 498 20.17 17.67 -11.95
C VAL A 498 21.63 17.36 -12.29
N ALA A 499 22.55 17.76 -11.42
CA ALA A 499 23.96 17.44 -11.61
C ALA A 499 24.19 15.90 -11.53
N PRO A 500 25.18 15.35 -12.27
CA PRO A 500 25.51 13.92 -12.18
C PRO A 500 25.81 13.49 -10.74
N GLY A 501 25.14 12.44 -10.26
CA GLY A 501 25.28 11.96 -8.87
C GLY A 501 24.51 12.77 -7.82
N ALA A 502 23.71 13.76 -8.22
CA ALA A 502 22.87 14.52 -7.29
C ALA A 502 21.55 13.79 -7.00
N ASN A 503 20.94 14.15 -5.88
CA ASN A 503 19.59 13.73 -5.54
C ASN A 503 18.56 14.42 -6.47
N ALA A 504 17.61 13.64 -6.98
CA ALA A 504 16.43 14.07 -7.70
C ALA A 504 15.21 13.81 -6.81
N GLU A 505 14.51 14.88 -6.46
CA GLU A 505 13.25 14.80 -5.71
C GLU A 505 12.14 14.28 -6.64
N GLY A 506 11.44 13.24 -6.20
CA GLY A 506 10.49 12.52 -7.04
C GLY A 506 9.03 12.89 -6.86
N TYR A 507 8.73 13.97 -6.15
CA TYR A 507 7.37 14.42 -5.90
C TYR A 507 7.27 15.94 -6.00
N ILE A 508 6.04 16.41 -6.21
CA ILE A 508 5.67 17.81 -5.99
C ILE A 508 4.79 17.91 -4.75
N LEU A 509 4.78 19.08 -4.12
CA LEU A 509 3.85 19.39 -3.03
C LEU A 509 2.71 20.21 -3.61
N THR A 510 1.49 19.75 -3.37
CA THR A 510 0.29 20.52 -3.72
C THR A 510 -0.83 20.30 -2.72
N ASP A 511 -1.77 21.23 -2.69
CA ASP A 511 -2.94 21.12 -1.84
C ASP A 511 -3.96 20.16 -2.46
N THR A 512 -4.62 19.35 -1.62
CA THR A 512 -5.72 18.49 -2.07
C THR A 512 -6.96 18.69 -1.23
N THR A 513 -8.10 18.28 -1.77
CA THR A 513 -9.36 18.23 -1.03
C THR A 513 -10.07 16.94 -1.36
N GLN A 514 -10.42 16.17 -0.34
CA GLN A 514 -11.28 15.01 -0.46
C GLN A 514 -12.61 15.30 0.22
N ALA A 515 -13.71 14.93 -0.43
CA ALA A 515 -15.03 14.96 0.18
C ALA A 515 -15.74 13.64 -0.06
N GLN A 516 -16.43 13.14 0.97
CA GLN A 516 -17.17 11.89 0.89
C GLN A 516 -18.39 11.85 1.80
N MET A 517 -19.33 10.99 1.42
CA MET A 517 -20.60 10.83 2.10
C MET A 517 -21.00 9.36 2.12
N THR A 518 -21.33 8.88 3.32
CA THR A 518 -21.74 7.51 3.61
C THR A 518 -23.20 7.48 4.03
N PHE A 519 -23.94 6.56 3.42
CA PHE A 519 -25.35 6.31 3.70
C PHE A 519 -25.48 4.87 4.17
N THR A 520 -25.94 4.66 5.40
CA THR A 520 -26.23 3.33 5.93
C THR A 520 -27.71 3.21 6.24
N HIS A 521 -28.39 2.25 5.62
CA HIS A 521 -29.81 2.02 5.83
C HIS A 521 -30.07 0.59 6.29
N LEU A 522 -30.89 0.47 7.34
CA LEU A 522 -31.34 -0.80 7.89
C LEU A 522 -32.79 -1.02 7.45
N PHE A 523 -33.01 -1.90 6.48
CA PHE A 523 -34.35 -2.23 6.00
C PHE A 523 -35.12 -3.13 6.99
N GLY A 524 -34.42 -3.72 7.95
CA GLY A 524 -35.02 -4.71 8.84
C GLY A 524 -35.48 -5.96 8.08
N PRO A 525 -36.42 -6.75 8.66
CA PRO A 525 -36.96 -7.94 8.02
C PRO A 525 -37.71 -7.60 6.73
N THR A 526 -37.12 -7.92 5.57
CA THR A 526 -37.66 -7.61 4.24
C THR A 526 -37.34 -8.75 3.27
N PHE A 527 -38.20 -9.02 2.29
CA PHE A 527 -37.98 -10.06 1.25
C PHE A 527 -37.72 -11.49 1.78
N GLY A 528 -38.20 -11.82 2.98
CA GLY A 528 -37.94 -13.12 3.62
C GLY A 528 -36.56 -13.23 4.27
N LEU A 529 -35.81 -12.13 4.32
CA LEU A 529 -34.58 -11.97 5.10
C LEU A 529 -34.97 -11.57 6.54
N ASP A 530 -34.19 -12.02 7.54
CA ASP A 530 -34.38 -11.55 8.91
C ASP A 530 -33.93 -10.09 9.07
N ASN A 531 -32.93 -9.70 8.30
CA ASN A 531 -32.51 -8.30 8.17
C ASN A 531 -31.78 -8.07 6.84
N LEU A 532 -31.87 -6.84 6.33
CA LEU A 532 -31.09 -6.36 5.19
C LEU A 532 -30.47 -5.01 5.55
N THR A 533 -29.15 -4.93 5.49
CA THR A 533 -28.39 -3.70 5.67
C THR A 533 -27.75 -3.32 4.35
N MET A 534 -27.91 -2.06 3.94
CA MET A 534 -27.17 -1.51 2.80
C MET A 534 -26.35 -0.31 3.23
N LEU A 535 -25.14 -0.22 2.68
CA LEU A 535 -24.25 0.92 2.81
C LEU A 535 -23.86 1.39 1.40
N ALA A 536 -23.91 2.69 1.18
CA ALA A 536 -23.40 3.34 -0.01
C ALA A 536 -22.46 4.47 0.39
N GLU A 537 -21.29 4.52 -0.21
CA GLU A 537 -20.31 5.59 0.00
C GLU A 537 -19.91 6.17 -1.34
N VAL A 538 -19.94 7.50 -1.47
CA VAL A 538 -19.48 8.27 -2.63
C VAL A 538 -18.38 9.19 -2.14
N GLY A 539 -17.27 9.24 -2.87
CA GLY A 539 -16.15 10.12 -2.55
C GLY A 539 -15.46 10.62 -3.80
N GLY A 540 -14.84 11.79 -3.69
CA GLY A 540 -14.03 12.39 -4.75
C GLY A 540 -12.88 13.22 -4.18
N VAL A 541 -11.83 13.34 -4.97
CA VAL A 541 -10.62 14.09 -4.66
C VAL A 541 -10.36 15.13 -5.73
N TRP A 542 -10.04 16.35 -5.29
CA TRP A 542 -9.57 17.47 -6.09
C TRP A 542 -8.12 17.77 -5.72
N ILE A 543 -7.26 17.86 -6.72
CA ILE A 543 -5.87 18.30 -6.61
C ILE A 543 -5.83 19.74 -7.09
N HIS A 544 -5.48 20.67 -6.20
CA HIS A 544 -5.39 22.08 -6.55
C HIS A 544 -4.11 22.34 -7.33
N ASP A 545 -4.15 23.27 -8.28
CA ASP A 545 -2.98 23.69 -9.06
C ASP A 545 -2.16 22.54 -9.69
N MET A 546 -2.83 21.44 -10.06
CA MET A 546 -2.17 20.30 -10.70
C MET A 546 -1.52 20.75 -12.04
N PRO A 547 -0.23 20.42 -12.28
CA PRO A 547 0.42 20.75 -13.53
C PRO A 547 -0.27 20.07 -14.72
N GLY A 548 -0.25 20.75 -15.88
CA GLY A 548 -0.74 20.16 -17.12
C GLY A 548 0.21 19.08 -17.65
N PHE A 549 -0.30 18.18 -18.50
CA PHE A 549 0.49 17.07 -19.07
C PHE A 549 1.70 17.49 -19.91
N ASP A 550 1.70 18.71 -20.45
CA ASP A 550 2.83 19.27 -21.19
C ASP A 550 3.88 19.91 -20.28
N GLU A 551 3.52 20.22 -19.03
CA GLU A 551 4.40 20.80 -18.01
C GLU A 551 5.06 19.70 -17.17
N LEU A 552 4.26 18.89 -16.48
CA LEU A 552 4.77 17.81 -15.63
C LEU A 552 3.67 16.76 -15.43
N ARG A 553 3.93 15.53 -15.83
CA ARG A 553 3.02 14.40 -15.58
C ARG A 553 3.25 13.83 -14.17
N LEU A 554 2.17 13.41 -13.53
CA LEU A 554 2.21 12.67 -12.28
C LEU A 554 2.08 11.17 -12.56
N ASN A 555 2.65 10.36 -11.67
CA ASN A 555 2.66 8.91 -11.83
C ASN A 555 1.26 8.32 -11.68
N GLY A 556 0.87 7.47 -12.62
CA GLY A 556 -0.41 6.80 -12.63
C GLY A 556 -0.27 5.29 -12.84
N PRO A 557 -1.33 4.52 -12.56
CA PRO A 557 -1.28 3.08 -12.76
C PRO A 557 -1.19 2.74 -14.25
N GLY A 558 -0.26 1.86 -14.62
CA GLY A 558 -0.10 1.39 -16.00
C GLY A 558 0.63 2.36 -16.95
N THR A 559 1.21 3.47 -16.47
CA THR A 559 1.99 4.41 -17.30
C THR A 559 3.44 3.95 -17.45
N ALA A 560 3.65 2.78 -18.05
CA ALA A 560 4.98 2.15 -18.18
C ALA A 560 5.95 2.91 -19.12
N ARG A 561 5.48 3.95 -19.81
CA ARG A 561 6.24 4.79 -20.73
C ARG A 561 5.92 6.26 -20.47
N SER A 562 6.80 7.14 -20.96
CA SER A 562 6.55 8.58 -20.91
C SER A 562 5.44 8.95 -21.88
N GLY A 563 4.69 10.02 -21.55
CA GLY A 563 3.70 10.62 -22.45
C GLY A 563 4.31 11.20 -23.74
N GLY A 564 5.64 11.16 -23.87
CA GLY A 564 6.40 11.57 -25.02
C GLY A 564 6.90 13.01 -24.94
N ASN A 565 7.76 13.35 -25.89
CA ASN A 565 8.28 14.68 -26.15
C ASN A 565 8.09 15.00 -27.64
N PRO A 566 7.22 15.96 -28.01
CA PRO A 566 6.94 16.30 -29.41
C PRO A 566 8.17 16.77 -30.21
N GLU A 567 9.17 17.33 -29.54
CA GLU A 567 10.42 17.77 -30.16
C GLU A 567 11.41 16.62 -30.38
N MET A 568 11.18 15.48 -29.72
CA MET A 568 12.08 14.31 -29.72
C MET A 568 11.39 13.01 -30.16
N THR A 569 10.36 13.09 -31.01
CA THR A 569 9.55 11.91 -31.44
C THR A 569 10.37 10.71 -31.91
N GLY A 570 11.48 10.93 -32.64
CA GLY A 570 12.37 9.85 -33.08
C GLY A 570 13.14 9.17 -31.94
N ILE A 571 13.52 9.92 -30.91
CA ILE A 571 14.20 9.39 -29.71
C ILE A 571 13.21 8.60 -28.86
N ILE A 572 12.01 9.15 -28.64
CA ILE A 572 10.90 8.49 -27.94
C ILE A 572 10.53 7.16 -28.62
N ALA A 573 10.47 7.13 -29.96
CA ALA A 573 10.27 5.91 -30.72
C ALA A 573 11.41 4.89 -30.51
N ALA A 574 12.66 5.35 -30.46
CA ALA A 574 13.83 4.50 -30.31
C ALA A 574 14.03 3.96 -28.88
N LEU A 575 13.61 4.68 -27.84
CA LEU A 575 13.81 4.29 -26.44
C LEU A 575 12.72 3.38 -25.89
N HIS A 576 11.46 3.64 -26.24
CA HIS A 576 10.31 2.92 -25.65
C HIS A 576 9.13 2.73 -26.62
N ASN A 577 9.41 2.68 -27.93
CA ASN A 577 8.41 2.38 -28.96
C ASN A 577 7.21 3.34 -29.01
N GLY A 578 7.47 4.63 -28.82
CA GLY A 578 6.45 5.69 -28.91
C GLY A 578 5.81 6.03 -27.56
N PRO A 579 4.99 7.09 -27.51
CA PRO A 579 4.43 7.62 -26.26
C PRO A 579 3.47 6.63 -25.59
N GLU A 580 3.26 6.85 -24.30
CA GLU A 580 2.23 6.16 -23.52
C GLU A 580 0.84 6.39 -24.12
N THR A 581 0.04 5.33 -24.05
CA THR A 581 -1.33 5.26 -24.57
C THR A 581 -2.37 5.23 -23.46
N ASN A 582 -1.96 4.85 -22.25
CA ASN A 582 -2.82 4.96 -21.07
C ASN A 582 -2.98 6.42 -20.62
N PRO A 583 -4.12 6.75 -20.00
CA PRO A 583 -4.33 8.08 -19.41
C PRO A 583 -3.41 8.30 -18.20
N PHE A 584 -2.96 9.54 -18.04
CA PHE A 584 -2.27 10.02 -16.85
C PHE A 584 -3.28 10.51 -15.78
N PRO A 585 -2.85 10.68 -14.51
CA PRO A 585 -3.68 11.23 -13.45
C PRO A 585 -4.37 12.55 -13.80
N THR A 586 -5.53 12.80 -13.21
CA THR A 586 -6.35 14.01 -13.45
C THR A 586 -6.52 14.82 -12.17
N ASP A 587 -6.84 16.11 -12.32
CA ASP A 587 -7.04 17.06 -11.22
C ASP A 587 -8.28 16.72 -10.36
N PHE A 588 -9.23 16.00 -10.93
CA PHE A 588 -10.38 15.46 -10.23
C PHE A 588 -10.55 13.97 -10.52
N ALA A 589 -10.85 13.20 -9.48
CA ALA A 589 -11.23 11.79 -9.59
C ALA A 589 -12.28 11.40 -8.55
N TRP A 590 -13.22 10.52 -8.90
CA TRP A 590 -14.27 10.09 -7.98
C TRP A 590 -14.78 8.67 -8.23
N GLY A 591 -15.43 8.12 -7.22
CA GLY A 591 -16.02 6.80 -7.28
C GLY A 591 -17.04 6.54 -6.17
N TYR A 592 -17.57 5.32 -6.18
CA TYR A 592 -18.48 4.87 -5.14
C TYR A 592 -18.26 3.41 -4.75
N ARG A 593 -18.73 3.08 -3.55
CA ARG A 593 -18.68 1.76 -2.93
C ARG A 593 -20.07 1.42 -2.43
N LEU A 594 -20.53 0.21 -2.70
CA LEU A 594 -21.82 -0.31 -2.27
C LEU A 594 -21.60 -1.61 -1.48
N VAL A 595 -22.28 -1.74 -0.36
CA VAL A 595 -22.33 -2.98 0.42
C VAL A 595 -23.79 -3.33 0.65
N ALA A 596 -24.13 -4.59 0.40
CA ALA A 596 -25.40 -5.17 0.81
C ALA A 596 -25.12 -6.42 1.63
N LYS A 597 -25.68 -6.50 2.83
CA LYS A 597 -25.58 -7.67 3.71
C LYS A 597 -26.98 -8.11 4.11
N ALA A 598 -27.28 -9.38 3.88
CA ALA A 598 -28.50 -10.02 4.34
C ALA A 598 -28.19 -10.91 5.55
N ASP A 599 -29.10 -10.93 6.51
CA ASP A 599 -29.02 -11.82 7.67
C ASP A 599 -30.12 -12.89 7.57
N PHE A 600 -29.74 -14.14 7.77
CA PHE A 600 -30.64 -15.27 8.00
C PHE A 600 -30.28 -15.95 9.32
N ASN A 601 -31.20 -15.91 10.27
CA ASN A 601 -31.03 -16.47 11.59
C ASN A 601 -31.51 -17.93 11.61
N ASN A 602 -30.73 -18.80 12.27
CA ASN A 602 -31.11 -20.19 12.48
C ASN A 602 -31.51 -20.94 11.20
N VAL A 603 -30.72 -20.79 10.12
CA VAL A 603 -30.94 -21.48 8.84
C VAL A 603 -30.88 -22.99 9.02
N PHE A 604 -29.99 -23.47 9.89
CA PHE A 604 -29.90 -24.87 10.26
C PHE A 604 -29.28 -25.05 11.64
N ALA A 605 -29.96 -25.76 12.55
CA ALA A 605 -29.42 -26.19 13.85
C ALA A 605 -28.72 -25.09 14.68
N GLY A 606 -29.23 -23.84 14.66
CA GLY A 606 -28.63 -22.70 15.36
C GLY A 606 -27.52 -21.97 14.59
N ILE A 607 -27.28 -22.33 13.33
CA ILE A 607 -26.34 -21.64 12.43
C ILE A 607 -27.04 -20.43 11.81
N ASN A 608 -26.43 -19.26 11.93
CA ASN A 608 -26.80 -18.04 11.22
C ASN A 608 -25.99 -17.94 9.93
N MET A 609 -26.56 -17.33 8.89
CA MET A 609 -25.94 -17.15 7.59
C MET A 609 -26.03 -15.68 7.16
N TYR A 610 -24.92 -15.14 6.68
CA TYR A 610 -24.79 -13.74 6.28
C TYR A 610 -24.22 -13.61 4.87
N PRO A 611 -25.06 -13.68 3.83
CA PRO A 611 -24.65 -13.34 2.48
C PRO A 611 -24.32 -11.84 2.37
N ARG A 612 -23.24 -11.50 1.68
CA ARG A 612 -22.83 -10.12 1.41
C ARG A 612 -22.38 -9.93 -0.03
N VAL A 613 -22.62 -8.73 -0.54
CA VAL A 613 -22.11 -8.23 -1.82
C VAL A 613 -21.43 -6.89 -1.55
N ILE A 614 -20.20 -6.74 -2.01
CA ILE A 614 -19.47 -5.47 -2.03
C ILE A 614 -19.20 -5.16 -3.50
N PHE A 615 -19.53 -3.95 -3.93
CA PHE A 615 -19.27 -3.48 -5.28
C PHE A 615 -18.55 -2.13 -5.23
N SER A 616 -17.47 -2.03 -5.98
CA SER A 616 -16.68 -0.81 -6.11
C SER A 616 -16.65 -0.36 -7.56
N HIS A 617 -16.78 0.94 -7.79
CA HIS A 617 -16.60 1.54 -9.10
C HIS A 617 -15.88 2.88 -8.96
N ASP A 618 -14.72 2.96 -9.59
CA ASP A 618 -13.98 4.18 -9.80
C ASP A 618 -14.48 4.76 -11.13
N VAL A 619 -15.19 5.87 -11.07
CA VAL A 619 -16.09 6.27 -12.16
C VAL A 619 -15.34 7.07 -13.22
N ASP A 620 -14.67 8.13 -12.79
CA ASP A 620 -14.03 9.11 -13.66
C ASP A 620 -12.79 9.66 -12.99
N GLY A 621 -11.74 9.89 -13.77
CA GLY A 621 -10.45 10.38 -13.31
C GLY A 621 -9.55 9.33 -12.65
N ILE A 622 -8.28 9.70 -12.53
CA ILE A 622 -7.22 8.87 -11.95
C ILE A 622 -6.49 9.67 -10.88
N THR A 623 -6.44 9.16 -9.65
CA THR A 623 -5.60 9.76 -8.61
C THR A 623 -4.14 9.37 -8.81
N PRO A 624 -3.19 10.32 -8.69
CA PRO A 624 -1.77 10.01 -8.79
C PRO A 624 -1.28 9.22 -7.57
N ASP A 625 -0.12 8.62 -7.72
CA ASP A 625 0.58 8.05 -6.59
C ASP A 625 0.98 9.15 -5.58
N PRO A 626 0.99 8.87 -4.27
CA PRO A 626 0.73 7.56 -3.67
C PRO A 626 -0.72 7.39 -3.16
N MET A 627 -1.69 8.13 -3.72
CA MET A 627 -3.08 8.13 -3.23
C MET A 627 -3.83 6.81 -3.54
N PHE A 628 -3.64 6.24 -4.73
CA PHE A 628 -4.22 4.96 -5.17
C PHE A 628 -5.75 4.80 -4.99
N LEU A 629 -6.52 5.89 -4.89
CA LEU A 629 -7.94 5.84 -4.52
C LEU A 629 -8.83 5.44 -5.70
N PHE A 630 -8.63 6.08 -6.84
CA PHE A 630 -9.50 5.94 -8.01
C PHE A 630 -8.68 5.71 -9.27
N THR A 631 -9.08 4.71 -10.04
CA THR A 631 -8.57 4.44 -11.39
C THR A 631 -9.75 4.39 -12.37
N GLU A 632 -9.81 5.31 -13.32
CA GLU A 632 -10.97 5.47 -14.21
C GLU A 632 -11.53 4.16 -14.77
N GLY A 633 -12.82 3.94 -14.56
CA GLY A 633 -13.56 2.79 -15.06
C GLY A 633 -13.30 1.47 -14.32
N ARG A 634 -12.34 1.42 -13.38
CA ARG A 634 -12.01 0.22 -12.58
C ARG A 634 -13.19 -0.19 -11.71
N LYS A 635 -13.48 -1.49 -11.69
CA LYS A 635 -14.56 -2.09 -10.91
C LYS A 635 -14.07 -3.32 -10.17
N SER A 636 -14.70 -3.58 -9.03
CA SER A 636 -14.57 -4.86 -8.35
C SER A 636 -15.88 -5.30 -7.73
N VAL A 637 -16.04 -6.62 -7.61
CA VAL A 637 -17.16 -7.23 -6.89
C VAL A 637 -16.63 -8.30 -5.94
N ALA A 638 -17.04 -8.25 -4.68
CA ALA A 638 -16.82 -9.28 -3.70
C ALA A 638 -18.16 -9.91 -3.29
N LEU A 639 -18.30 -11.21 -3.51
CA LEU A 639 -19.44 -12.00 -3.08
C LEU A 639 -18.98 -12.88 -1.93
N GLY A 640 -19.68 -12.85 -0.80
CA GLY A 640 -19.31 -13.65 0.35
C GLY A 640 -20.50 -14.23 1.08
N VAL A 641 -20.30 -15.37 1.73
CA VAL A 641 -21.27 -15.96 2.65
C VAL A 641 -20.54 -16.38 3.91
N ASN A 642 -20.90 -15.74 5.02
CA ASN A 642 -20.42 -16.11 6.34
C ASN A 642 -21.46 -16.96 7.08
N PHE A 643 -21.00 -17.95 7.81
CA PHE A 643 -21.78 -18.77 8.72
C PHE A 643 -21.27 -18.57 10.14
N ASP A 644 -22.18 -18.36 11.08
CA ASP A 644 -21.87 -18.26 12.51
C ASP A 644 -22.65 -19.31 13.29
N TYR A 645 -21.95 -20.01 14.18
CA TYR A 645 -22.55 -20.95 15.12
C TYR A 645 -22.19 -20.57 16.54
N GLN A 646 -23.24 -20.17 17.28
CA GLN A 646 -23.16 -19.78 18.69
C GLN A 646 -22.14 -18.67 18.98
N SER A 647 -21.85 -17.80 18.01
CA SER A 647 -20.86 -16.73 18.17
C SER A 647 -19.46 -17.23 18.60
N ARG A 648 -19.16 -18.50 18.29
CA ARG A 648 -17.91 -19.18 18.62
C ARG A 648 -17.22 -19.72 17.39
N TRP A 649 -17.97 -20.34 16.50
CA TRP A 649 -17.45 -20.90 15.26
C TRP A 649 -17.95 -20.06 14.09
N GLY A 650 -17.02 -19.53 13.30
CA GLY A 650 -17.29 -18.84 12.05
C GLY A 650 -16.73 -19.62 10.87
N ALA A 651 -17.41 -19.60 9.74
CA ALA A 651 -16.86 -20.05 8.45
C ALA A 651 -17.24 -19.05 7.37
N ASP A 652 -16.31 -18.68 6.49
CA ASP A 652 -16.56 -17.74 5.40
C ASP A 652 -16.03 -18.27 4.08
N ILE A 653 -16.83 -18.11 3.03
CA ILE A 653 -16.43 -18.33 1.64
C ILE A 653 -16.64 -17.01 0.91
N SER A 654 -15.65 -16.58 0.13
CA SER A 654 -15.78 -15.39 -0.72
C SER A 654 -15.16 -15.59 -2.10
N TYR A 655 -15.71 -14.88 -3.07
CA TYR A 655 -15.20 -14.74 -4.44
C TYR A 655 -15.03 -13.26 -4.73
N ASN A 656 -13.86 -12.88 -5.22
CA ASN A 656 -13.51 -11.50 -5.56
C ASN A 656 -13.13 -11.44 -7.04
N SER A 657 -13.72 -10.49 -7.75
CA SER A 657 -13.45 -10.26 -9.17
C SER A 657 -13.14 -8.79 -9.46
N PHE A 658 -12.18 -8.56 -10.33
CA PHE A 658 -11.69 -7.24 -10.73
C PHE A 658 -11.80 -7.07 -12.24
N PHE A 659 -12.40 -5.98 -12.71
CA PHE A 659 -12.66 -5.77 -14.13
C PHE A 659 -12.82 -4.29 -14.48
N GLY A 660 -12.85 -3.98 -15.77
CA GLY A 660 -12.85 -2.58 -16.23
C GLY A 660 -11.49 -1.92 -16.03
N GLY A 661 -11.45 -0.59 -16.13
CA GLY A 661 -10.24 0.19 -16.33
C GLY A 661 -10.16 0.72 -17.77
N VAL A 662 -9.35 1.76 -17.98
CA VAL A 662 -9.02 2.29 -19.31
C VAL A 662 -7.65 1.75 -19.72
N GLY A 663 -7.57 1.12 -20.89
CA GLY A 663 -6.33 0.49 -21.36
C GLY A 663 -5.84 -0.57 -20.37
N THR A 664 -4.60 -0.45 -19.89
CA THR A 664 -3.98 -1.40 -18.95
C THR A 664 -3.84 -0.84 -17.53
N THR A 665 -4.54 0.25 -17.21
CA THR A 665 -4.46 0.95 -15.91
C THR A 665 -4.95 0.11 -14.72
N ASN A 666 -5.82 -0.88 -14.94
CA ASN A 666 -6.27 -1.77 -13.88
C ASN A 666 -5.35 -2.99 -13.76
N ALA A 667 -4.31 -2.88 -12.92
CA ALA A 667 -3.42 -4.01 -12.67
C ALA A 667 -4.14 -5.23 -12.06
N MET A 668 -5.30 -5.06 -11.43
CA MET A 668 -5.97 -6.15 -10.72
C MET A 668 -6.78 -7.11 -11.62
N THR A 669 -6.97 -6.81 -12.91
CA THR A 669 -7.90 -7.53 -13.81
C THR A 669 -7.64 -9.03 -13.91
N ASP A 670 -6.42 -9.48 -13.66
CA ASP A 670 -6.03 -10.88 -13.76
C ASP A 670 -5.81 -11.53 -12.39
N ARG A 671 -6.31 -10.94 -11.30
CA ARG A 671 -6.10 -11.40 -9.91
C ARG A 671 -7.38 -11.84 -9.20
N ASP A 672 -8.40 -12.29 -9.93
CA ASP A 672 -9.61 -12.89 -9.35
C ASP A 672 -9.24 -14.07 -8.44
N TYR A 673 -9.91 -14.17 -7.29
CA TYR A 673 -9.62 -15.21 -6.30
C TYR A 673 -10.84 -15.65 -5.51
N ILE A 674 -10.76 -16.88 -5.00
CA ILE A 674 -11.69 -17.44 -4.02
C ILE A 674 -10.95 -17.62 -2.70
N SER A 675 -11.60 -17.30 -1.59
CA SER A 675 -11.06 -17.52 -0.24
C SER A 675 -12.01 -18.33 0.62
N PHE A 676 -11.43 -19.17 1.48
CA PHE A 676 -12.14 -19.88 2.53
C PHE A 676 -11.43 -19.68 3.87
N ASN A 677 -12.18 -19.48 4.95
CA ASN A 677 -11.62 -19.49 6.30
C ASN A 677 -12.59 -20.04 7.34
N VAL A 678 -12.02 -20.56 8.42
CA VAL A 678 -12.72 -20.96 9.65
C VAL A 678 -12.13 -20.18 10.81
N LYS A 679 -13.01 -19.68 11.67
CA LYS A 679 -12.68 -18.92 12.86
C LYS A 679 -13.21 -19.62 14.11
N TYR A 680 -12.43 -19.54 15.19
CA TYR A 680 -12.84 -19.96 16.52
C TYR A 680 -12.53 -18.86 17.52
N SER A 681 -13.56 -18.36 18.20
CA SER A 681 -13.43 -17.34 19.24
C SER A 681 -13.66 -17.95 20.61
N ILE A 682 -12.78 -17.60 21.55
CA ILE A 682 -12.90 -17.83 22.99
C ILE A 682 -13.16 -16.48 23.61
#